data_AF-A0A7R9EVZ2-F1
#
_entry.id   AF-A0A7R9EVZ2-F1
#
_cell.length_a   1.000
_cell.length_b   1.000
_cell.length_c   1.000
_cell.angle_alpha   90.00
_cell.angle_beta   90.00
_cell.angle_gamma   90.00
#
_symmetry.space_group_name_H-M   'P 1'
#
loop_
_entity.id
_entity.type
_entity.pdbx_description
1 polymer ?
#
loop_
_entity_poly.entity_id
_entity_poly.type
_entity_poly.pdbx_seq_one_letter_code
_entity_poly.pdbx_strand_id
1 'polypeptide(L)'
;MRASKLRLEGDVSATIPGAPCPQPDPVRADRVVGSEDCLFLNVFTKQLPDSPEDPGQLPVMVWIHGGGFRRGSASQYGPGPLVNKGLVVVTIQYRLGSIGFLSAASKELPGNAGMFDMTLALDWVQDYISFFGGDPARVTLSGQGSGASSAILLSLSNLTKGLLNGLVALSGSALSSFAVDHDPLATGQDLARRNNCPESPVLDMVRCLQELPVDTLVQADSGLQELRLAAQGFVAGLTSLLGASPAVDGSDDQRALPGFLERSPLEALKLGQFPDIPLLTGVTAAETASALTGPYLEEVLEKSRTVPDFWNSVMYDFTKQSGVPLFANATKQWTNTWTSGYQNLLQYGHNNQSNGTNIVSQLVEATDDALFNVQAFETANLWSQKSSSFLYSFDHQSVGHGGSHFLAGLPIVSSANNTSQKKTRPSHGDDLPFLFDIFPLEGRSEGPHLKLTDPEDVKVQDIFTELVAQFITSRIPKLPNKRVWPTFSRDSSSYLSISSIPKLSDNFRYCEMALWNGLVSHLQSSTCSAIKGVEQLQAQLFGTVNNVANTIVDPIKNLSNVVNPLQNISTLVLPGSVTNQSLVPTNPVATHNSSVGSIQRNLTSVIASPVGVLLPKGNTSKPVLPIAPPRFPWTSPRKPSGGLLGGI
;
A
#
# COMPACT_ATOMS: atom_id res chain seq x y z
N MET A 1 -10.18 -5.32 16.50
CA MET A 1 -11.35 -4.49 16.91
C MET A 1 -11.35 -3.18 16.14
N ARG A 2 -12.50 -2.67 15.71
CA ARG A 2 -12.62 -1.32 15.11
C ARG A 2 -12.47 -0.24 16.18
N ALA A 3 -11.97 0.92 15.81
CA ALA A 3 -12.05 2.13 16.64
C ALA A 3 -13.49 2.65 16.73
N SER A 4 -13.73 3.57 17.66
CA SER A 4 -15.05 4.16 17.94
C SER A 4 -14.89 5.64 18.30
N LYS A 5 -15.83 6.50 17.86
CA LYS A 5 -15.81 7.94 18.20
C LYS A 5 -15.94 8.14 19.71
N LEU A 6 -14.83 8.47 20.38
CA LEU A 6 -14.83 8.99 21.75
C LEU A 6 -15.37 10.42 21.72
N ARG A 7 -16.23 10.77 22.69
CA ARG A 7 -16.62 12.16 22.93
C ARG A 7 -15.83 12.69 24.11
N LEU A 8 -15.21 13.85 23.92
CA LEU A 8 -14.48 14.57 24.95
C LEU A 8 -15.41 15.65 25.53
N GLU A 9 -15.28 15.94 26.83
CA GLU A 9 -16.07 16.95 27.53
C GLU A 9 -15.13 17.96 28.21
N GLY A 10 -15.44 19.25 28.09
CA GLY A 10 -14.58 20.33 28.56
C GLY A 10 -13.36 20.60 27.67
N ASP A 11 -12.46 21.48 28.15
CA ASP A 11 -11.27 21.88 27.42
C ASP A 11 -10.19 20.79 27.47
N VAL A 12 -9.65 20.41 26.31
CA VAL A 12 -8.62 19.37 26.18
C VAL A 12 -7.31 19.99 25.69
N SER A 13 -6.21 19.73 26.41
CA SER A 13 -4.90 20.32 26.16
C SER A 13 -4.18 19.69 24.95
N ALA A 14 -4.54 20.12 23.74
CA ALA A 14 -3.91 19.72 22.47
C ALA A 14 -2.57 20.48 22.18
N THR A 15 -1.81 20.83 23.22
CA THR A 15 -0.57 21.64 23.12
C THR A 15 0.70 20.81 22.95
N ILE A 16 0.61 19.48 23.07
CA ILE A 16 1.68 18.51 22.84
C ILE A 16 1.19 17.41 21.88
N PRO A 17 2.04 16.84 21.02
CA PRO A 17 1.65 15.75 20.16
C PRO A 17 1.24 14.49 20.94
N GLY A 18 0.28 13.74 20.39
CA GLY A 18 -0.10 12.44 20.91
C GLY A 18 1.01 11.40 20.81
N ALA A 19 0.88 10.31 21.59
CA ALA A 19 1.86 9.22 21.56
C ALA A 19 1.89 8.52 20.18
N PRO A 20 3.08 8.04 19.74
CA PRO A 20 3.15 7.14 18.59
C PRO A 20 2.49 5.80 18.91
N CYS A 21 1.95 5.13 17.88
CA CYS A 21 1.45 3.75 18.03
C CYS A 21 2.61 2.76 18.28
N PRO A 22 2.35 1.59 18.88
CA PRO A 22 3.39 0.70 19.37
C PRO A 22 4.23 0.14 18.22
N GLN A 23 5.54 0.38 18.28
CA GLN A 23 6.50 0.03 17.22
C GLN A 23 7.91 -0.17 17.79
N PRO A 24 8.82 -0.85 17.08
CA PRO A 24 10.19 -0.98 17.54
C PRO A 24 10.91 0.36 17.43
N ASP A 25 11.71 0.72 18.44
CA ASP A 25 12.46 1.96 18.52
C ASP A 25 13.39 2.13 17.29
N PRO A 26 13.42 3.31 16.63
CA PRO A 26 14.15 3.52 15.38
C PRO A 26 15.68 3.50 15.53
N VAL A 27 16.20 3.57 16.77
CA VAL A 27 17.63 3.49 17.10
C VAL A 27 17.98 2.16 17.78
N ARG A 28 17.06 1.59 18.58
CA ARG A 28 17.25 0.36 19.36
C ARG A 28 16.14 -0.64 19.09
N ALA A 29 16.19 -1.38 17.99
CA ALA A 29 15.12 -2.28 17.57
C ALA A 29 14.74 -3.38 18.59
N ASP A 30 15.60 -3.66 19.57
CA ASP A 30 15.34 -4.50 20.75
C ASP A 30 14.32 -3.91 21.75
N ARG A 31 14.06 -2.59 21.67
CA ARG A 31 13.11 -1.83 22.47
C ARG A 31 11.84 -1.52 21.68
N VAL A 32 10.71 -1.46 22.38
CA VAL A 32 9.43 -0.96 21.87
C VAL A 32 9.15 0.45 22.42
N VAL A 33 8.51 1.28 21.59
CA VAL A 33 8.08 2.65 21.91
C VAL A 33 6.65 2.88 21.44
N GLY A 34 5.95 3.80 22.11
CA GLY A 34 4.56 4.15 21.82
C GLY A 34 3.57 3.71 22.89
N SER A 35 2.30 3.73 22.53
CA SER A 35 1.14 3.42 23.39
C SER A 35 0.03 2.80 22.55
N GLU A 36 -0.78 1.89 23.08
CA GLU A 36 -1.99 1.42 22.38
C GLU A 36 -3.07 2.51 22.27
N ASP A 37 -3.10 3.42 23.26
CA ASP A 37 -3.78 4.71 23.12
C ASP A 37 -2.88 5.66 22.31
N CYS A 38 -3.08 5.65 20.99
CA CYS A 38 -2.29 6.41 20.01
C CYS A 38 -3.14 7.04 18.88
N LEU A 39 -4.48 6.92 18.91
CA LEU A 39 -5.35 7.37 17.82
C LEU A 39 -5.61 8.88 17.86
N PHE A 40 -4.53 9.63 17.68
CA PHE A 40 -4.49 11.09 17.63
C PHE A 40 -4.31 11.61 16.20
N LEU A 41 -4.55 12.91 16.02
CA LEU A 41 -4.20 13.65 14.82
C LEU A 41 -3.72 15.05 15.21
N ASN A 42 -2.91 15.66 14.34
CA ASN A 42 -2.43 17.02 14.52
C ASN A 42 -2.98 17.89 13.39
N VAL A 43 -3.58 19.05 13.70
CA VAL A 43 -4.07 20.01 12.70
C VAL A 43 -3.17 21.23 12.67
N PHE A 44 -2.68 21.58 11.49
CA PHE A 44 -1.83 22.73 11.25
C PHE A 44 -2.52 23.67 10.26
N THR A 45 -2.72 24.93 10.68
CA THR A 45 -3.21 26.02 9.83
C THR A 45 -2.42 27.29 10.13
N LYS A 46 -2.35 28.20 9.17
CA LYS A 46 -1.79 29.54 9.35
C LYS A 46 -2.80 30.52 9.94
N GLN A 47 -4.09 30.29 9.69
CA GLN A 47 -5.20 31.18 10.03
C GLN A 47 -6.37 30.32 10.52
N LEU A 48 -6.94 30.69 11.67
CA LEU A 48 -8.22 30.16 12.13
C LEU A 48 -9.37 30.97 11.50
N PRO A 49 -10.61 30.45 11.52
CA PRO A 49 -11.79 31.26 11.28
C PRO A 49 -11.77 32.51 12.17
N ASP A 50 -12.34 33.61 11.68
CA ASP A 50 -12.34 34.93 12.33
C ASP A 50 -10.96 35.63 12.43
N SER A 51 -9.92 35.12 11.75
CA SER A 51 -8.68 35.88 11.55
C SER A 51 -8.93 37.14 10.68
N PRO A 52 -8.31 38.31 10.95
CA PRO A 52 -8.45 39.51 10.11
C PRO A 52 -7.98 39.34 8.65
N GLU A 53 -7.24 38.27 8.37
CA GLU A 53 -6.73 37.90 7.05
C GLU A 53 -7.43 36.66 6.45
N ASP A 54 -8.50 36.14 7.09
CA ASP A 54 -9.14 34.88 6.74
C ASP A 54 -9.77 34.89 5.32
N PRO A 55 -9.31 34.06 4.38
CA PRO A 55 -9.98 33.86 3.09
C PRO A 55 -11.20 32.93 3.20
N GLY A 56 -11.32 32.19 4.32
CA GLY A 56 -12.28 31.12 4.54
C GLY A 56 -11.97 29.85 3.73
N GLN A 57 -12.45 28.71 4.24
CA GLN A 57 -12.60 27.46 3.47
C GLN A 57 -11.32 27.02 2.75
N LEU A 58 -10.18 26.99 3.44
CA LEU A 58 -8.88 26.61 2.86
C LEU A 58 -8.85 25.15 2.37
N PRO A 59 -8.12 24.82 1.29
CA PRO A 59 -7.93 23.44 0.86
C PRO A 59 -7.26 22.60 1.96
N VAL A 60 -7.73 21.36 2.14
CA VAL A 60 -7.27 20.48 3.22
C VAL A 60 -6.40 19.36 2.65
N MET A 61 -5.23 19.15 3.25
CA MET A 61 -4.37 17.99 3.02
C MET A 61 -4.42 17.07 4.22
N VAL A 62 -4.91 15.83 4.06
CA VAL A 62 -4.81 14.79 5.10
C VAL A 62 -3.61 13.91 4.77
N TRP A 63 -2.68 13.76 5.71
CA TRP A 63 -1.42 13.05 5.53
C TRP A 63 -1.39 11.72 6.30
N ILE A 64 -1.27 10.63 5.55
CA ILE A 64 -0.98 9.28 6.05
C ILE A 64 0.53 9.04 5.94
N HIS A 65 1.18 8.77 7.07
CA HIS A 65 2.61 8.54 7.09
C HIS A 65 3.04 7.23 6.41
N GLY A 66 4.30 7.18 5.95
CA GLY A 66 4.94 5.93 5.50
C GLY A 66 5.34 5.03 6.67
N GLY A 67 6.22 4.06 6.42
CA GLY A 67 6.73 3.15 7.45
C GLY A 67 6.29 1.69 7.33
N GLY A 68 5.82 1.26 6.15
CA GLY A 68 5.56 -0.15 5.84
C GLY A 68 4.51 -0.78 6.76
N PHE A 69 3.49 -0.01 7.12
CA PHE A 69 2.43 -0.35 8.09
C PHE A 69 2.91 -0.68 9.52
N ARG A 70 4.22 -0.66 9.82
CA ARG A 70 4.82 -1.17 11.07
C ARG A 70 5.58 -0.11 11.89
N ARG A 71 5.84 1.06 11.31
CA ARG A 71 6.58 2.17 11.91
C ARG A 71 5.96 3.51 11.50
N GLY A 72 6.41 4.58 12.13
CA GLY A 72 6.07 5.97 11.80
C GLY A 72 5.15 6.63 12.82
N SER A 73 5.02 7.95 12.69
CA SER A 73 4.16 8.78 13.53
C SER A 73 3.76 10.06 12.78
N ALA A 74 2.50 10.45 12.88
CA ALA A 74 1.94 11.73 12.43
C ALA A 74 2.78 12.94 12.91
N SER A 75 3.43 12.81 14.06
CA SER A 75 4.21 13.84 14.73
C SER A 75 5.60 14.09 14.13
N GLN A 76 6.08 13.24 13.19
CA GLN A 76 7.38 13.43 12.51
C GLN A 76 7.35 14.47 11.38
N TYR A 77 6.16 14.77 10.85
CA TYR A 77 5.98 15.46 9.57
C TYR A 77 5.53 16.91 9.81
N GLY A 78 6.49 17.84 10.00
CA GLY A 78 6.19 19.25 10.22
C GLY A 78 5.76 19.95 8.92
N PRO A 79 4.49 20.34 8.73
CA PRO A 79 4.00 20.75 7.42
C PRO A 79 4.19 22.25 7.16
N GLY A 80 5.15 22.90 7.84
CA GLY A 80 5.43 24.33 7.71
C GLY A 80 5.58 24.81 6.25
N PRO A 81 6.32 24.10 5.37
CA PRO A 81 6.41 24.45 3.95
C PRO A 81 5.06 24.43 3.23
N LEU A 82 4.21 23.43 3.50
CA LEU A 82 2.87 23.27 2.90
C LEU A 82 1.84 24.27 3.45
N VAL A 83 1.83 24.53 4.76
CA VAL A 83 0.94 25.51 5.41
C VAL A 83 1.27 26.94 4.93
N ASN A 84 2.53 27.24 4.65
CA ASN A 84 2.94 28.50 4.04
C ASN A 84 2.42 28.69 2.59
N LYS A 85 2.01 27.62 1.90
CA LYS A 85 1.33 27.67 0.59
C LYS A 85 -0.19 27.85 0.69
N GLY A 86 -0.75 28.05 1.90
CA GLY A 86 -2.18 28.29 2.11
C GLY A 86 -3.02 27.01 2.23
N LEU A 87 -2.43 25.92 2.71
CA LEU A 87 -3.13 24.67 3.02
C LEU A 87 -3.41 24.55 4.51
N VAL A 88 -4.54 23.93 4.87
CA VAL A 88 -4.71 23.28 6.18
C VAL A 88 -4.19 21.86 6.06
N VAL A 89 -3.30 21.45 6.96
CA VAL A 89 -2.68 20.11 6.92
C VAL A 89 -3.01 19.33 8.19
N VAL A 90 -3.51 18.11 8.02
CA VAL A 90 -3.88 17.20 9.11
C VAL A 90 -3.00 15.95 9.03
N THR A 91 -2.12 15.72 10.00
CA THR A 91 -1.34 14.47 10.07
C THR A 91 -2.06 13.48 11.00
N ILE A 92 -2.29 12.25 10.54
CA ILE A 92 -3.13 11.26 11.27
C ILE A 92 -2.34 10.03 11.74
N GLN A 93 -2.65 9.54 12.93
CA GLN A 93 -2.18 8.25 13.43
C GLN A 93 -3.13 7.11 13.02
N TYR A 94 -2.60 5.89 12.98
CA TYR A 94 -3.35 4.65 12.78
C TYR A 94 -2.58 3.50 13.44
N ARG A 95 -3.28 2.45 13.92
CA ARG A 95 -2.59 1.31 14.57
C ARG A 95 -1.67 0.59 13.59
N LEU A 96 -0.53 0.13 14.10
CA LEU A 96 0.57 -0.42 13.32
C LEU A 96 0.74 -1.94 13.51
N GLY A 97 1.44 -2.56 12.57
CA GLY A 97 1.79 -3.99 12.59
C GLY A 97 0.59 -4.89 12.78
N SER A 98 0.78 -5.98 13.52
CA SER A 98 -0.29 -6.93 13.83
C SER A 98 -1.44 -6.31 14.63
N ILE A 99 -1.19 -5.25 15.41
CA ILE A 99 -2.23 -4.52 16.18
C ILE A 99 -3.20 -3.78 15.22
N GLY A 100 -2.66 -3.25 14.11
CA GLY A 100 -3.42 -2.56 13.07
C GLY A 100 -3.98 -3.46 11.97
N PHE A 101 -3.25 -4.51 11.57
CA PHE A 101 -3.47 -5.15 10.28
C PHE A 101 -3.63 -6.67 10.33
N LEU A 102 -3.40 -7.34 11.47
CA LEU A 102 -3.51 -8.81 11.52
C LEU A 102 -4.93 -9.25 11.19
N SER A 103 -5.03 -10.07 10.14
CA SER A 103 -6.22 -10.79 9.74
C SER A 103 -5.94 -12.29 9.92
N ALA A 104 -6.99 -13.10 10.03
CA ALA A 104 -6.94 -14.55 9.84
C ALA A 104 -8.08 -14.97 8.92
N ALA A 105 -8.40 -14.14 7.93
CA ALA A 105 -9.38 -14.39 6.89
C ALA A 105 -10.78 -14.84 7.39
N SER A 106 -11.20 -14.41 8.60
CA SER A 106 -12.33 -14.98 9.35
C SER A 106 -13.19 -13.91 10.06
N LYS A 107 -14.31 -14.31 10.69
CA LYS A 107 -15.19 -13.39 11.44
C LYS A 107 -14.58 -12.98 12.79
N GLU A 108 -13.76 -13.86 13.34
CA GLU A 108 -13.04 -13.72 14.61
C GLU A 108 -11.88 -12.71 14.47
N LEU A 109 -11.23 -12.69 13.30
CA LEU A 109 -10.17 -11.73 12.96
C LEU A 109 -10.24 -11.34 11.47
N PRO A 110 -11.07 -10.36 11.08
CA PRO A 110 -11.13 -9.87 9.72
C PRO A 110 -9.92 -9.00 9.34
N GLY A 111 -9.31 -8.32 10.31
CA GLY A 111 -8.18 -7.39 10.13
C GLY A 111 -8.63 -5.95 9.84
N ASN A 112 -7.85 -5.26 8.99
CA ASN A 112 -8.10 -3.89 8.52
C ASN A 112 -8.30 -2.82 9.60
N ALA A 113 -7.87 -3.06 10.85
CA ALA A 113 -8.13 -2.16 11.98
C ALA A 113 -7.51 -0.76 11.78
N GLY A 114 -6.28 -0.68 11.27
CA GLY A 114 -5.63 0.58 10.89
C GLY A 114 -6.31 1.31 9.74
N MET A 115 -6.94 0.58 8.80
CA MET A 115 -7.72 1.20 7.72
C MET A 115 -9.06 1.77 8.23
N PHE A 116 -9.69 1.11 9.21
CA PHE A 116 -10.82 1.68 9.93
C PHE A 116 -10.42 2.90 10.78
N ASP A 117 -9.18 2.95 11.31
CA ASP A 117 -8.66 4.13 12.02
C ASP A 117 -8.48 5.33 11.07
N MET A 118 -7.88 5.11 9.89
CA MET A 118 -7.75 6.15 8.85
C MET A 118 -9.14 6.64 8.37
N THR A 119 -10.09 5.72 8.21
CA THR A 119 -11.49 6.04 7.88
C THR A 119 -12.12 6.92 8.96
N LEU A 120 -11.91 6.58 10.23
CA LEU A 120 -12.41 7.35 11.38
C LEU A 120 -11.78 8.75 11.48
N ALA A 121 -10.51 8.90 11.09
CA ALA A 121 -9.85 10.19 11.01
C ALA A 121 -10.38 11.05 9.85
N LEU A 122 -10.73 10.46 8.70
CA LEU A 122 -11.40 11.16 7.59
C LEU A 122 -12.81 11.62 7.97
N ASP A 123 -13.57 10.77 8.67
CA ASP A 123 -14.83 11.12 9.32
C ASP A 123 -14.69 12.34 10.25
N TRP A 124 -13.63 12.38 11.06
CA TRP A 124 -13.34 13.52 11.95
C TRP A 124 -13.00 14.79 11.16
N VAL A 125 -12.20 14.69 10.10
CA VAL A 125 -11.88 15.84 9.23
C VAL A 125 -13.16 16.40 8.59
N GLN A 126 -14.06 15.53 8.13
CA GLN A 126 -15.36 15.94 7.56
C GLN A 126 -16.28 16.57 8.62
N ASP A 127 -16.32 16.03 9.85
CA ASP A 127 -17.12 16.57 10.95
C ASP A 127 -16.59 17.93 11.48
N TYR A 128 -15.27 18.18 11.47
CA TYR A 128 -14.66 19.27 12.26
C TYR A 128 -13.65 20.22 11.57
N ILE A 129 -13.17 19.97 10.35
CA ILE A 129 -12.03 20.77 9.81
C ILE A 129 -12.36 22.24 9.54
N SER A 130 -13.64 22.57 9.40
CA SER A 130 -14.15 23.95 9.27
C SER A 130 -13.83 24.83 10.48
N PHE A 131 -13.76 24.27 11.69
CA PHE A 131 -13.34 25.00 12.90
C PHE A 131 -11.84 25.39 12.88
N PHE A 132 -11.06 24.83 11.95
CA PHE A 132 -9.65 25.13 11.72
C PHE A 132 -9.41 25.91 10.41
N GLY A 133 -10.48 26.46 9.82
CA GLY A 133 -10.44 27.24 8.58
C GLY A 133 -10.46 26.40 7.30
N GLY A 134 -10.50 25.07 7.41
CA GLY A 134 -10.47 24.16 6.26
C GLY A 134 -11.83 23.90 5.61
N ASP A 135 -11.80 23.50 4.34
CA ASP A 135 -12.97 23.13 3.56
C ASP A 135 -13.15 21.60 3.49
N PRO A 136 -14.18 21.02 4.14
CA PRO A 136 -14.44 19.58 4.07
C PRO A 136 -14.78 19.09 2.64
N ALA A 137 -15.26 19.95 1.75
CA ALA A 137 -15.49 19.60 0.35
C ALA A 137 -14.19 19.60 -0.49
N ARG A 138 -13.06 20.08 0.04
CA ARG A 138 -11.76 20.13 -0.64
C ARG A 138 -10.63 19.39 0.10
N VAL A 139 -10.99 18.27 0.74
CA VAL A 139 -10.06 17.31 1.33
C VAL A 139 -9.32 16.51 0.25
N THR A 140 -8.01 16.69 0.16
CA THR A 140 -7.10 15.80 -0.60
C THR A 140 -6.40 14.86 0.37
N LEU A 141 -6.40 13.56 0.05
CA LEU A 141 -5.75 12.54 0.85
C LEU A 141 -4.38 12.21 0.26
N SER A 142 -3.36 12.26 1.11
CA SER A 142 -1.96 12.21 0.70
C SER A 142 -1.17 11.24 1.58
N GLY A 143 -0.11 10.64 1.04
CA GLY A 143 0.79 9.82 1.84
C GLY A 143 2.02 9.34 1.07
N GLN A 144 2.94 8.68 1.77
CA GLN A 144 4.16 8.11 1.19
C GLN A 144 4.26 6.60 1.45
N GLY A 145 4.74 5.82 0.47
CA GLY A 145 4.96 4.38 0.60
C GLY A 145 3.67 3.64 1.00
N SER A 146 3.66 2.98 2.16
CA SER A 146 2.43 2.39 2.72
C SER A 146 1.30 3.39 2.93
N GLY A 147 1.60 4.65 3.24
CA GLY A 147 0.61 5.73 3.35
C GLY A 147 0.05 6.16 1.99
N ALA A 148 0.85 6.10 0.92
CA ALA A 148 0.40 6.32 -0.46
C ALA A 148 -0.52 5.18 -0.93
N SER A 149 -0.12 3.93 -0.65
CA SER A 149 -0.97 2.75 -0.83
C SER A 149 -2.29 2.90 -0.08
N SER A 150 -2.27 3.30 1.20
CA SER A 150 -3.49 3.56 1.98
C SER A 150 -4.37 4.65 1.41
N ALA A 151 -3.81 5.78 0.96
CA ALA A 151 -4.57 6.87 0.37
C ALA A 151 -5.40 6.41 -0.84
N ILE A 152 -4.78 5.58 -1.70
CA ILE A 152 -5.47 4.98 -2.85
C ILE A 152 -6.45 3.89 -2.37
N LEU A 153 -6.06 2.96 -1.49
CA LEU A 153 -6.94 1.90 -0.98
C LEU A 153 -8.21 2.45 -0.29
N LEU A 154 -8.10 3.54 0.48
CA LEU A 154 -9.23 4.25 1.06
C LEU A 154 -10.17 4.74 -0.04
N SER A 155 -9.66 5.37 -1.10
CA SER A 155 -10.49 5.82 -2.22
C SER A 155 -11.21 4.67 -2.97
N LEU A 156 -10.70 3.43 -2.91
CA LEU A 156 -11.39 2.25 -3.45
C LEU A 156 -12.50 1.72 -2.52
N SER A 157 -12.55 2.18 -1.28
CA SER A 157 -13.51 1.74 -0.27
C SER A 157 -14.84 2.47 -0.38
N ASN A 158 -15.95 1.75 -0.25
CA ASN A 158 -17.27 2.36 -0.11
C ASN A 158 -17.42 3.18 1.19
N LEU A 159 -16.52 3.04 2.18
CA LEU A 159 -16.59 3.77 3.45
C LEU A 159 -16.27 5.25 3.32
N THR A 160 -15.26 5.63 2.52
CA THR A 160 -14.86 7.04 2.34
C THR A 160 -15.46 7.66 1.08
N LYS A 161 -16.58 7.11 0.60
CA LYS A 161 -17.22 7.49 -0.66
C LYS A 161 -17.79 8.91 -0.59
N GLY A 162 -17.15 9.83 -1.29
CA GLY A 162 -17.52 11.24 -1.31
C GLY A 162 -16.82 12.11 -0.25
N LEU A 163 -15.93 11.53 0.58
CA LEU A 163 -15.16 12.29 1.58
C LEU A 163 -13.86 12.90 1.02
N LEU A 164 -13.55 12.65 -0.25
CA LEU A 164 -12.27 12.97 -0.90
C LEU A 164 -12.49 13.77 -2.20
N ASN A 165 -11.61 14.74 -2.43
CA ASN A 165 -11.60 15.65 -3.58
C ASN A 165 -10.36 15.46 -4.48
N GLY A 166 -9.35 14.71 -4.06
CA GLY A 166 -8.12 14.40 -4.80
C GLY A 166 -7.20 13.45 -4.03
N LEU A 167 -6.13 12.96 -4.68
CA LEU A 167 -5.10 12.10 -4.08
C LEU A 167 -3.67 12.58 -4.40
N VAL A 168 -2.74 12.49 -3.44
CA VAL A 168 -1.28 12.63 -3.67
C VAL A 168 -0.51 11.42 -3.13
N ALA A 169 0.02 10.59 -4.03
CA ALA A 169 0.66 9.31 -3.72
C ALA A 169 2.18 9.34 -4.01
N LEU A 170 3.01 9.40 -2.98
CA LEU A 170 4.47 9.44 -3.11
C LEU A 170 5.06 8.03 -2.95
N SER A 171 5.80 7.52 -3.93
CA SER A 171 6.52 6.24 -3.86
C SER A 171 5.67 5.03 -3.42
N GLY A 172 4.40 4.96 -3.82
CA GLY A 172 3.54 3.83 -3.43
C GLY A 172 2.18 3.81 -4.12
N SER A 173 1.61 2.62 -4.25
CA SER A 173 0.35 2.35 -4.95
C SER A 173 -0.47 1.28 -4.24
N ALA A 174 -1.78 1.24 -4.48
CA ALA A 174 -2.63 0.09 -4.15
C ALA A 174 -2.30 -1.18 -4.97
N LEU A 175 -1.40 -1.08 -5.96
CA LEU A 175 -0.83 -2.20 -6.73
C LEU A 175 0.57 -2.63 -6.26
N SER A 176 1.18 -1.93 -5.30
CA SER A 176 2.48 -2.33 -4.72
C SER A 176 2.36 -3.66 -3.98
N SER A 177 3.37 -4.54 -4.07
CA SER A 177 3.34 -5.87 -3.45
C SER A 177 3.23 -5.85 -1.92
N PHE A 178 3.59 -4.72 -1.29
CA PHE A 178 3.42 -4.45 0.13
C PHE A 178 2.07 -3.81 0.51
N ALA A 179 1.19 -3.49 -0.46
CA ALA A 179 -0.02 -2.72 -0.20
C ALA A 179 -1.15 -3.53 0.45
N VAL A 180 -1.21 -4.84 0.21
CA VAL A 180 -2.22 -5.75 0.76
C VAL A 180 -1.63 -7.11 1.11
N ASP A 181 -2.19 -7.80 2.10
CA ASP A 181 -1.87 -9.20 2.38
C ASP A 181 -2.67 -10.13 1.44
N HIS A 182 -1.95 -11.04 0.77
CA HIS A 182 -2.50 -12.04 -0.14
C HIS A 182 -2.73 -13.40 0.54
N ASP A 183 -2.08 -13.69 1.67
CA ASP A 183 -2.39 -14.83 2.55
C ASP A 183 -2.39 -14.39 4.03
N PRO A 184 -3.41 -13.58 4.42
CA PRO A 184 -3.55 -13.15 5.81
C PRO A 184 -3.69 -14.30 6.80
N LEU A 185 -4.21 -15.46 6.40
CA LEU A 185 -4.33 -16.61 7.30
C LEU A 185 -2.93 -17.17 7.64
N ALA A 186 -2.05 -17.32 6.66
CA ALA A 186 -0.67 -17.71 6.91
C ALA A 186 0.08 -16.69 7.77
N THR A 187 -0.08 -15.38 7.51
CA THR A 187 0.51 -14.32 8.37
C THR A 187 -0.04 -14.37 9.82
N GLY A 188 -1.34 -14.64 10.00
CA GLY A 188 -1.95 -14.87 11.31
C GLY A 188 -1.36 -16.08 12.05
N GLN A 189 -1.21 -17.20 11.35
CA GLN A 189 -0.66 -18.45 11.91
C GLN A 189 0.84 -18.36 12.20
N ASP A 190 1.62 -17.68 11.35
CA ASP A 190 3.03 -17.37 11.59
C ASP A 190 3.24 -16.60 12.91
N LEU A 191 2.43 -15.57 13.15
CA LEU A 191 2.48 -14.79 14.39
C LEU A 191 2.06 -15.62 15.60
N ALA A 192 0.98 -16.40 15.49
CA ALA A 192 0.53 -17.27 16.56
C ALA A 192 1.60 -18.30 16.96
N ARG A 193 2.15 -19.01 15.96
CA ARG A 193 3.23 -19.99 16.13
C ARG A 193 4.45 -19.37 16.81
N ARG A 194 4.85 -18.16 16.41
CA ARG A 194 6.00 -17.45 17.00
C ARG A 194 5.80 -17.10 18.48
N ASN A 195 4.55 -16.90 18.90
CA ASN A 195 4.19 -16.60 20.29
C ASN A 195 3.74 -17.82 21.10
N ASN A 196 3.82 -19.03 20.53
CA ASN A 196 3.30 -20.29 21.10
C ASN A 196 1.76 -20.31 21.31
N CYS A 197 1.04 -19.46 20.58
CA CYS A 197 -0.42 -19.48 20.53
C CYS A 197 -0.94 -20.57 19.58
N PRO A 198 -2.18 -21.08 19.77
CA PRO A 198 -2.79 -22.04 18.85
C PRO A 198 -2.94 -21.44 17.45
N GLU A 199 -2.55 -22.17 16.40
CA GLU A 199 -2.77 -21.77 14.99
C GLU A 199 -4.22 -22.05 14.52
N SER A 200 -4.98 -22.82 15.29
CA SER A 200 -6.42 -23.07 15.10
C SER A 200 -7.06 -23.62 16.40
N PRO A 201 -8.38 -23.48 16.59
CA PRO A 201 -9.31 -22.66 15.80
C PRO A 201 -9.01 -21.16 15.99
N VAL A 202 -9.39 -20.33 15.02
CA VAL A 202 -9.02 -18.90 15.01
C VAL A 202 -9.50 -18.16 16.26
N LEU A 203 -10.64 -18.53 16.84
CA LEU A 203 -11.11 -17.92 18.08
C LEU A 203 -10.12 -18.08 19.26
N ASP A 204 -9.45 -19.23 19.35
CA ASP A 204 -8.48 -19.51 20.42
C ASP A 204 -7.10 -18.94 20.09
N MET A 205 -6.75 -18.85 18.81
CA MET A 205 -5.61 -18.05 18.32
C MET A 205 -5.74 -16.58 18.75
N VAL A 206 -6.89 -15.97 18.46
CA VAL A 206 -7.20 -14.56 18.79
C VAL A 206 -7.19 -14.32 20.29
N ARG A 207 -7.80 -15.20 21.09
CA ARG A 207 -7.78 -15.11 22.56
C ARG A 207 -6.36 -15.11 23.10
N CYS A 208 -5.53 -16.06 22.68
CA CYS A 208 -4.14 -16.13 23.13
C CYS A 208 -3.35 -14.88 22.73
N LEU A 209 -3.47 -14.41 21.48
CA LEU A 209 -2.80 -13.19 21.02
C LEU A 209 -3.27 -11.92 21.77
N GLN A 210 -4.51 -11.89 22.25
CA GLN A 210 -5.07 -10.79 23.06
C GLN A 210 -4.61 -10.80 24.54
N GLU A 211 -4.04 -11.90 25.03
CA GLU A 211 -3.48 -11.99 26.39
C GLU A 211 -1.98 -11.63 26.43
N LEU A 212 -1.34 -11.41 25.28
CA LEU A 212 0.07 -11.04 25.18
C LEU A 212 0.32 -9.55 25.46
N PRO A 213 1.44 -9.19 26.10
CA PRO A 213 1.89 -7.80 26.16
C PRO A 213 2.12 -7.23 24.75
N VAL A 214 1.77 -5.95 24.56
CA VAL A 214 1.93 -5.26 23.27
C VAL A 214 3.36 -5.31 22.73
N ASP A 215 4.37 -5.19 23.62
CA ASP A 215 5.79 -5.30 23.26
C ASP A 215 6.14 -6.67 22.67
N THR A 216 5.49 -7.74 23.12
CA THR A 216 5.69 -9.11 22.63
C THR A 216 5.14 -9.25 21.20
N LEU A 217 3.98 -8.66 20.90
CA LEU A 217 3.42 -8.62 19.55
C LEU A 217 4.33 -7.82 18.58
N VAL A 218 4.79 -6.64 19.01
CA VAL A 218 5.67 -5.77 18.22
C VAL A 218 7.03 -6.43 17.92
N GLN A 219 7.59 -7.18 18.88
CA GLN A 219 8.83 -7.94 18.65
C GLN A 219 8.62 -9.21 17.82
N ALA A 220 7.46 -9.86 17.95
CA ALA A 220 7.11 -10.98 17.07
C ALA A 220 7.01 -10.52 15.59
N ASP A 221 6.40 -9.35 15.33
CA ASP A 221 6.36 -8.71 14.01
C ASP A 221 7.77 -8.44 13.44
N SER A 222 8.71 -7.93 14.25
CA SER A 222 10.09 -7.68 13.80
C SER A 222 10.80 -8.98 13.44
N GLY A 223 10.67 -9.99 14.29
CA GLY A 223 11.24 -11.30 14.02
C GLY A 223 10.62 -12.02 12.82
N LEU A 224 9.36 -11.74 12.46
CA LEU A 224 8.73 -12.25 11.23
C LEU A 224 9.32 -11.58 9.98
N GLN A 225 9.55 -10.26 10.01
CA GLN A 225 10.26 -9.56 8.95
C GLN A 225 11.67 -10.13 8.74
N GLU A 226 12.44 -10.30 9.82
CA GLU A 226 13.78 -10.91 9.77
C GLU A 226 13.75 -12.33 9.17
N LEU A 227 12.79 -13.16 9.60
CA LEU A 227 12.63 -14.52 9.10
C LEU A 227 12.26 -14.56 7.61
N ARG A 228 11.32 -13.71 7.16
CA ARG A 228 10.90 -13.66 5.75
C ARG A 228 12.01 -13.12 4.84
N LEU A 229 12.77 -12.10 5.27
CA LEU A 229 13.96 -11.62 4.57
C LEU A 229 15.07 -12.70 4.49
N ALA A 230 15.36 -13.38 5.60
CA ALA A 230 16.41 -14.40 5.65
C ALA A 230 16.07 -15.65 4.83
N ALA A 231 14.80 -16.08 4.81
CA ALA A 231 14.36 -17.26 4.08
C ALA A 231 14.44 -17.12 2.55
N GLN A 232 14.29 -15.90 2.04
CA GLN A 232 14.35 -15.60 0.60
C GLN A 232 15.72 -15.02 0.16
N GLY A 233 16.51 -14.53 1.10
CA GLY A 233 17.65 -13.65 0.83
C GLY A 233 17.20 -12.21 0.56
N PHE A 234 18.05 -11.23 0.90
CA PHE A 234 17.63 -9.84 1.03
C PHE A 234 16.83 -9.30 -0.17
N VAL A 235 17.39 -9.46 -1.37
CA VAL A 235 16.87 -8.85 -2.59
C VAL A 235 15.49 -9.40 -2.99
N ALA A 236 15.29 -10.72 -2.96
CA ALA A 236 13.97 -11.31 -3.20
C ALA A 236 12.99 -10.92 -2.07
N GLY A 237 13.47 -10.91 -0.82
CA GLY A 237 12.72 -10.47 0.35
C GLY A 237 12.18 -9.04 0.26
N LEU A 238 12.80 -8.12 -0.49
CA LEU A 238 12.28 -6.77 -0.73
C LEU A 238 10.93 -6.75 -1.47
N THR A 239 10.60 -7.81 -2.21
CA THR A 239 9.31 -7.95 -2.91
C THR A 239 8.20 -8.49 -2.04
N SER A 240 8.57 -9.25 -1.00
CA SER A 240 7.66 -10.07 -0.23
C SER A 240 7.03 -9.29 0.90
N LEU A 241 5.85 -9.74 1.32
CA LEU A 241 5.14 -9.11 2.42
C LEU A 241 5.83 -9.39 3.77
N LEU A 242 6.47 -8.37 4.33
CA LEU A 242 7.32 -8.47 5.52
C LEU A 242 6.55 -8.51 6.87
N GLY A 243 5.22 -8.53 6.87
CA GLY A 243 4.39 -8.59 8.08
C GLY A 243 2.91 -8.34 7.76
N ALA A 244 2.08 -8.11 8.78
CA ALA A 244 0.67 -7.81 8.56
C ALA A 244 0.46 -6.51 7.75
N SER A 245 -0.56 -6.50 6.88
CA SER A 245 -0.93 -5.36 6.00
C SER A 245 -2.43 -5.45 5.63
N PRO A 246 -3.04 -4.42 5.00
CA PRO A 246 -4.46 -4.42 4.67
C PRO A 246 -4.92 -5.69 3.94
N ALA A 247 -6.03 -6.28 4.33
CA ALA A 247 -6.58 -7.50 3.71
C ALA A 247 -7.75 -7.17 2.78
N VAL A 248 -7.97 -7.99 1.75
CA VAL A 248 -9.21 -7.93 0.97
C VAL A 248 -10.32 -8.67 1.72
N ASP A 249 -11.39 -7.98 2.07
CA ASP A 249 -12.58 -8.56 2.69
C ASP A 249 -13.37 -9.38 1.63
N GLY A 250 -13.65 -8.78 0.48
CA GLY A 250 -14.47 -9.40 -0.56
C GLY A 250 -15.96 -9.07 -0.42
N SER A 251 -16.74 -9.27 -1.48
CA SER A 251 -18.18 -8.99 -1.49
C SER A 251 -18.95 -9.98 -0.62
N ASP A 252 -19.66 -9.48 0.40
CA ASP A 252 -20.53 -10.24 1.31
C ASP A 252 -19.88 -11.48 1.96
N ASP A 253 -18.58 -11.37 2.29
CA ASP A 253 -17.79 -12.39 2.99
C ASP A 253 -18.31 -12.78 4.40
N GLN A 254 -19.20 -11.94 4.94
CA GLN A 254 -19.76 -11.99 6.29
C GLN A 254 -18.72 -11.90 7.43
N ARG A 255 -17.48 -11.50 7.15
CA ARG A 255 -16.39 -11.36 8.14
C ARG A 255 -16.39 -9.98 8.78
N ALA A 256 -16.67 -8.95 7.97
CA ALA A 256 -16.80 -7.58 8.43
C ALA A 256 -17.91 -6.86 7.67
N LEU A 257 -18.88 -6.26 8.39
CA LEU A 257 -19.96 -5.47 7.78
C LEU A 257 -19.97 -4.03 8.33
N PRO A 258 -20.03 -2.99 7.46
CA PRO A 258 -19.58 -3.04 6.05
C PRO A 258 -18.12 -3.50 5.96
N GLY A 259 -17.69 -4.07 4.83
CA GLY A 259 -16.27 -4.38 4.57
C GLY A 259 -15.44 -3.11 4.36
N PHE A 260 -14.11 -3.24 4.37
CA PHE A 260 -13.21 -2.17 3.92
C PHE A 260 -12.90 -2.29 2.42
N LEU A 261 -12.53 -3.49 1.93
CA LEU A 261 -12.21 -3.74 0.51
C LEU A 261 -13.01 -4.93 -0.04
N GLU A 262 -14.03 -4.63 -0.85
CA GLU A 262 -14.94 -5.61 -1.45
C GLU A 262 -14.34 -6.45 -2.60
N ARG A 263 -13.16 -6.08 -3.13
CA ARG A 263 -12.46 -6.79 -4.21
C ARG A 263 -10.98 -6.44 -4.24
N SER A 264 -10.20 -7.10 -5.11
CA SER A 264 -8.78 -6.77 -5.28
C SER A 264 -8.58 -5.36 -5.87
N PRO A 265 -7.53 -4.62 -5.48
CA PRO A 265 -7.31 -3.25 -5.98
C PRO A 265 -7.17 -3.16 -7.51
N LEU A 266 -6.50 -4.14 -8.13
CA LEU A 266 -6.34 -4.23 -9.58
C LEU A 266 -7.68 -4.40 -10.31
N GLU A 267 -8.62 -5.13 -9.72
CA GLU A 267 -9.96 -5.30 -10.27
C GLU A 267 -10.80 -4.04 -10.09
N ALA A 268 -10.75 -3.40 -8.92
CA ALA A 268 -11.44 -2.11 -8.69
C ALA A 268 -10.98 -1.03 -9.67
N LEU A 269 -9.67 -0.89 -9.89
CA LEU A 269 -9.10 0.03 -10.87
C LEU A 269 -9.53 -0.32 -12.30
N LYS A 270 -9.44 -1.59 -12.73
CA LYS A 270 -9.88 -2.05 -14.07
C LYS A 270 -11.38 -1.87 -14.33
N LEU A 271 -12.21 -1.94 -13.29
CA LEU A 271 -13.67 -1.74 -13.40
C LEU A 271 -14.09 -0.28 -13.21
N GLY A 272 -13.16 0.67 -13.05
CA GLY A 272 -13.49 2.07 -12.79
C GLY A 272 -14.19 2.31 -11.44
N GLN A 273 -14.04 1.39 -10.48
CA GLN A 273 -14.68 1.42 -9.15
C GLN A 273 -13.87 2.24 -8.15
N PHE A 274 -13.61 3.50 -8.52
CA PHE A 274 -12.98 4.54 -7.71
C PHE A 274 -13.71 5.88 -7.95
N PRO A 275 -13.65 6.86 -7.04
CA PRO A 275 -14.31 8.15 -7.21
C PRO A 275 -13.69 8.98 -8.36
N ASP A 276 -14.47 9.88 -8.93
CA ASP A 276 -13.99 10.82 -9.97
C ASP A 276 -13.26 12.00 -9.31
N ILE A 277 -11.99 11.74 -8.96
CA ILE A 277 -11.08 12.67 -8.32
C ILE A 277 -9.68 12.58 -8.96
N PRO A 278 -8.92 13.68 -9.06
CA PRO A 278 -7.59 13.69 -9.63
C PRO A 278 -6.57 12.91 -8.78
N LEU A 279 -5.55 12.34 -9.42
CA LEU A 279 -4.40 11.69 -8.79
C LEU A 279 -3.08 12.34 -9.21
N LEU A 280 -2.31 12.85 -8.25
CA LEU A 280 -0.88 13.11 -8.42
C LEU A 280 -0.13 11.92 -7.83
N THR A 281 0.68 11.22 -8.62
CA THR A 281 1.48 10.08 -8.18
C THR A 281 2.92 10.21 -8.67
N GLY A 282 3.86 9.52 -8.04
CA GLY A 282 5.24 9.53 -8.49
C GLY A 282 6.18 8.64 -7.69
N VAL A 283 7.43 8.67 -8.10
CA VAL A 283 8.54 7.84 -7.60
C VAL A 283 9.80 8.68 -7.43
N THR A 284 10.73 8.23 -6.60
CA THR A 284 12.10 8.74 -6.57
C THR A 284 12.95 8.09 -7.66
N ALA A 285 13.96 8.79 -8.16
CA ALA A 285 14.73 8.35 -9.33
C ALA A 285 15.59 7.10 -9.12
N ALA A 286 15.71 6.58 -7.89
CA ALA A 286 16.45 5.37 -7.56
C ALA A 286 15.95 4.74 -6.22
N GLU A 287 14.63 4.50 -6.11
CA GLU A 287 13.90 4.06 -4.91
C GLU A 287 14.69 3.08 -4.02
N THR A 288 15.18 1.99 -4.61
CA THR A 288 15.82 0.87 -3.93
C THR A 288 17.33 1.02 -3.74
N ALA A 289 17.97 2.09 -4.26
CA ALA A 289 19.44 2.23 -4.22
C ALA A 289 20.01 2.29 -2.79
N SER A 290 19.23 2.77 -1.82
CA SER A 290 19.63 2.78 -0.40
C SER A 290 19.55 1.39 0.27
N ALA A 291 18.79 0.46 -0.30
CA ALA A 291 18.69 -0.93 0.14
C ALA A 291 19.98 -1.71 -0.15
N LEU A 292 20.55 -1.50 -1.34
CA LEU A 292 21.75 -2.18 -1.84
C LEU A 292 23.04 -1.52 -1.34
N THR A 293 23.13 -1.32 -0.02
CA THR A 293 24.29 -0.74 0.68
C THR A 293 24.75 -1.63 1.85
N GLY A 294 25.97 -1.41 2.34
CA GLY A 294 26.49 -2.11 3.53
C GLY A 294 26.49 -3.65 3.40
N PRO A 295 26.12 -4.41 4.45
CA PRO A 295 26.14 -5.88 4.42
C PRO A 295 25.30 -6.51 3.31
N TYR A 296 24.20 -5.86 2.89
CA TYR A 296 23.36 -6.36 1.79
C TYR A 296 24.03 -6.20 0.41
N LEU A 297 24.82 -5.14 0.23
CA LEU A 297 25.69 -5.00 -0.94
C LEU A 297 26.75 -6.10 -0.97
N GLU A 298 27.33 -6.46 0.18
CA GLU A 298 28.30 -7.55 0.30
C GLU A 298 27.67 -8.92 0.01
N GLU A 299 26.49 -9.22 0.59
CA GLU A 299 25.70 -10.42 0.30
C GLU A 299 25.42 -10.57 -1.21
N VAL A 300 25.01 -9.48 -1.86
CA VAL A 300 24.69 -9.46 -3.30
C VAL A 300 25.94 -9.62 -4.16
N LEU A 301 27.05 -8.97 -3.81
CA LEU A 301 28.32 -9.09 -4.51
C LEU A 301 28.98 -10.46 -4.30
N GLU A 302 28.72 -11.15 -3.19
CA GLU A 302 29.10 -12.55 -3.00
C GLU A 302 28.21 -13.48 -3.83
N LYS A 303 26.88 -13.43 -3.63
CA LYS A 303 25.92 -14.33 -4.31
C LYS A 303 25.97 -14.21 -5.83
N SER A 304 26.18 -13.01 -6.38
CA SER A 304 26.36 -12.82 -7.83
C SER A 304 27.64 -13.44 -8.40
N ARG A 305 28.58 -13.87 -7.55
CA ARG A 305 29.81 -14.61 -7.93
C ARG A 305 29.72 -16.10 -7.62
N THR A 306 28.99 -16.49 -6.57
CA THR A 306 28.96 -17.87 -6.05
C THR A 306 27.72 -18.67 -6.46
N VAL A 307 26.61 -18.02 -6.80
CA VAL A 307 25.34 -18.67 -7.18
C VAL A 307 25.20 -18.70 -8.71
N PRO A 308 25.19 -19.89 -9.35
CA PRO A 308 24.89 -20.01 -10.78
C PRO A 308 23.50 -19.44 -11.09
N ASP A 309 23.37 -18.74 -12.23
CA ASP A 309 22.12 -18.10 -12.65
C ASP A 309 21.49 -17.12 -11.64
N PHE A 310 22.29 -16.54 -10.71
CA PHE A 310 21.83 -15.61 -9.67
C PHE A 310 20.80 -14.59 -10.15
N TRP A 311 21.12 -13.85 -11.22
CA TRP A 311 20.23 -12.85 -11.83
C TRP A 311 18.89 -13.44 -12.30
N ASN A 312 18.91 -14.61 -12.96
CA ASN A 312 17.70 -15.30 -13.40
C ASN A 312 16.85 -15.83 -12.23
N SER A 313 17.48 -16.25 -11.12
CA SER A 313 16.74 -16.64 -9.92
C SER A 313 16.07 -15.42 -9.27
N VAL A 314 16.83 -14.35 -9.04
CA VAL A 314 16.35 -13.11 -8.42
C VAL A 314 15.21 -12.48 -9.23
N MET A 315 15.35 -12.37 -10.55
CA MET A 315 14.30 -11.82 -11.42
C MET A 315 13.09 -12.75 -11.59
N TYR A 316 13.23 -14.06 -11.40
CA TYR A 316 12.08 -14.97 -11.32
C TYR A 316 11.19 -14.62 -10.12
N ASP A 317 11.80 -14.33 -8.96
CA ASP A 317 11.06 -13.95 -7.77
C ASP A 317 10.44 -12.54 -7.90
N PHE A 318 11.17 -11.56 -8.44
CA PHE A 318 10.59 -10.23 -8.78
C PHE A 318 9.39 -10.33 -9.71
N THR A 319 9.53 -11.02 -10.83
CA THR A 319 8.45 -11.11 -11.81
C THR A 319 7.21 -11.78 -11.24
N LYS A 320 7.36 -12.83 -10.41
CA LYS A 320 6.24 -13.46 -9.71
C LYS A 320 5.60 -12.59 -8.62
N GLN A 321 6.38 -11.80 -7.88
CA GLN A 321 5.88 -10.99 -6.75
C GLN A 321 5.46 -9.56 -7.14
N SER A 322 5.80 -9.10 -8.35
CA SER A 322 5.45 -7.77 -8.89
C SER A 322 3.94 -7.46 -9.00
N GLY A 323 3.08 -8.48 -8.94
CA GLY A 323 1.64 -8.37 -9.21
C GLY A 323 1.26 -8.17 -10.68
N VAL A 324 2.24 -8.08 -11.60
CA VAL A 324 2.01 -7.76 -13.01
C VAL A 324 1.39 -8.96 -13.75
N PRO A 325 0.20 -8.81 -14.39
CA PRO A 325 -0.56 -9.95 -14.94
C PRO A 325 0.16 -10.82 -15.97
N LEU A 326 1.16 -10.27 -16.67
CA LEU A 326 1.98 -10.98 -17.65
C LEU A 326 2.70 -12.19 -17.06
N PHE A 327 3.06 -12.15 -15.77
CA PHE A 327 3.93 -13.14 -15.14
C PHE A 327 3.19 -14.20 -14.32
N ALA A 328 1.90 -14.00 -14.01
CA ALA A 328 1.12 -14.89 -13.15
C ALA A 328 1.24 -16.36 -13.57
N ASN A 329 0.92 -16.64 -14.84
CA ASN A 329 0.98 -17.98 -15.43
C ASN A 329 2.28 -18.27 -16.21
N ALA A 330 3.30 -17.39 -16.12
CA ALA A 330 4.57 -17.58 -16.83
C ALA A 330 5.34 -18.81 -16.32
N THR A 331 5.95 -19.56 -17.25
CA THR A 331 6.85 -20.68 -16.93
C THR A 331 8.27 -20.18 -16.67
N LYS A 332 9.07 -20.92 -15.87
CA LYS A 332 10.45 -20.53 -15.57
C LYS A 332 11.31 -20.32 -16.84
N GLN A 333 11.12 -21.13 -17.89
CA GLN A 333 11.83 -20.95 -19.16
C GLN A 333 11.46 -19.62 -19.86
N TRP A 334 10.18 -19.26 -19.85
CA TRP A 334 9.71 -17.98 -20.39
C TRP A 334 10.28 -16.81 -19.56
N THR A 335 10.22 -16.90 -18.23
CA THR A 335 10.72 -15.87 -17.32
C THR A 335 12.23 -15.67 -17.43
N ASN A 336 13.01 -16.75 -17.55
CA ASN A 336 14.46 -16.67 -17.82
C ASN A 336 14.76 -15.95 -19.14
N THR A 337 13.94 -16.15 -20.17
CA THR A 337 14.14 -15.49 -21.46
C THR A 337 13.77 -14.01 -21.38
N TRP A 338 12.61 -13.67 -20.80
CA TRP A 338 12.21 -12.30 -20.49
C TRP A 338 13.29 -11.56 -19.70
N THR A 339 13.82 -12.21 -18.66
CA THR A 339 14.90 -11.70 -17.80
C THR A 339 16.18 -11.40 -18.58
N SER A 340 16.58 -12.31 -19.48
CA SER A 340 17.78 -12.13 -20.32
C SER A 340 17.67 -10.91 -21.24
N GLY A 341 16.51 -10.68 -21.85
CA GLY A 341 16.29 -9.50 -22.69
C GLY A 341 16.12 -8.21 -21.91
N TYR A 342 15.51 -8.25 -20.72
CA TYR A 342 15.48 -7.11 -19.81
C TYR A 342 16.88 -6.73 -19.30
N GLN A 343 17.75 -7.71 -19.01
CA GLN A 343 19.14 -7.44 -18.65
C GLN A 343 19.91 -6.76 -19.79
N ASN A 344 19.64 -7.11 -21.05
CA ASN A 344 20.22 -6.42 -22.21
C ASN A 344 19.70 -4.99 -22.37
N LEU A 345 18.43 -4.73 -22.03
CA LEU A 345 17.86 -3.39 -22.01
C LEU A 345 18.58 -2.49 -20.98
N LEU A 346 18.73 -2.96 -19.74
CA LEU A 346 19.45 -2.22 -18.70
C LEU A 346 20.93 -1.96 -19.08
N GLN A 347 21.59 -2.95 -19.70
CA GLN A 347 22.95 -2.76 -20.23
C GLN A 347 23.04 -1.72 -21.36
N TYR A 348 22.05 -1.65 -22.24
CA TYR A 348 22.00 -0.68 -23.33
C TYR A 348 21.86 0.76 -22.80
N GLY A 349 21.02 0.98 -21.78
CA GLY A 349 20.87 2.28 -21.12
C GLY A 349 22.15 2.80 -20.44
N HIS A 350 23.05 1.91 -19.99
CA HIS A 350 24.25 2.25 -19.22
C HIS A 350 25.53 2.54 -20.04
N ASN A 351 25.51 2.43 -21.38
CA ASN A 351 26.57 2.91 -22.29
C ASN A 351 28.04 2.67 -21.84
N ASN A 352 28.53 1.43 -21.97
CA ASN A 352 29.96 1.09 -21.95
C ASN A 352 30.80 1.46 -20.70
N GLN A 353 30.19 1.61 -19.51
CA GLN A 353 30.98 1.58 -18.27
C GLN A 353 31.41 0.15 -17.90
N SER A 354 32.65 0.01 -17.41
CA SER A 354 33.43 -1.23 -17.52
C SER A 354 33.14 -2.31 -16.46
N ASN A 355 32.64 -3.46 -16.92
CA ASN A 355 32.96 -4.84 -16.48
C ASN A 355 33.09 -5.21 -14.97
N GLY A 356 32.59 -4.40 -14.02
CA GLY A 356 32.59 -4.77 -12.60
C GLY A 356 31.54 -4.05 -11.75
N THR A 357 31.32 -2.77 -11.99
CA THR A 357 30.33 -1.92 -11.30
C THR A 357 28.88 -2.14 -11.76
N ASN A 358 28.64 -3.11 -12.66
CA ASN A 358 27.44 -3.18 -13.50
C ASN A 358 26.25 -3.94 -12.87
N ILE A 359 26.48 -4.94 -12.01
CA ILE A 359 25.38 -5.78 -11.48
C ILE A 359 24.51 -5.06 -10.45
N VAL A 360 25.09 -4.13 -9.67
CA VAL A 360 24.37 -3.42 -8.60
C VAL A 360 23.43 -2.37 -9.20
N SER A 361 23.86 -1.61 -10.21
CA SER A 361 22.98 -0.65 -10.89
C SER A 361 21.89 -1.35 -11.68
N GLN A 362 22.19 -2.48 -12.34
CA GLN A 362 21.17 -3.32 -12.96
C GLN A 362 20.14 -3.81 -11.94
N LEU A 363 20.56 -4.24 -10.75
CA LEU A 363 19.63 -4.64 -9.69
C LEU A 363 18.76 -3.45 -9.26
N VAL A 364 19.33 -2.29 -8.91
CA VAL A 364 18.56 -1.08 -8.56
C VAL A 364 17.49 -0.76 -9.60
N GLU A 365 17.87 -0.62 -10.87
CA GLU A 365 16.93 -0.30 -11.95
C GLU A 365 15.84 -1.38 -12.11
N ALA A 366 16.19 -2.66 -11.93
CA ALA A 366 15.25 -3.77 -11.97
C ALA A 366 14.29 -3.82 -10.77
N THR A 367 14.77 -3.48 -9.57
CA THR A 367 13.99 -3.49 -8.34
C THR A 367 13.11 -2.25 -8.21
N ASP A 368 13.57 -1.10 -8.69
CA ASP A 368 12.77 0.12 -8.84
C ASP A 368 11.59 -0.13 -9.80
N ASP A 369 11.84 -0.78 -10.94
CA ASP A 369 10.78 -1.12 -11.89
C ASP A 369 9.78 -2.13 -11.32
N ALA A 370 10.27 -3.20 -10.70
CA ALA A 370 9.43 -4.29 -10.20
C ALA A 370 8.56 -3.93 -8.99
N LEU A 371 8.91 -2.87 -8.24
CA LEU A 371 8.25 -2.51 -6.96
C LEU A 371 7.53 -1.16 -6.98
N PHE A 372 8.00 -0.20 -7.79
CA PHE A 372 7.53 1.19 -7.77
C PHE A 372 7.12 1.69 -9.16
N ASN A 373 7.99 1.64 -10.16
CA ASN A 373 7.74 2.34 -11.43
C ASN A 373 6.56 1.72 -12.21
N VAL A 374 6.50 0.39 -12.32
CA VAL A 374 5.40 -0.29 -13.02
C VAL A 374 4.07 -0.08 -12.31
N GLN A 375 4.08 -0.10 -10.98
CA GLN A 375 2.87 0.09 -10.17
C GLN A 375 2.39 1.55 -10.24
N ALA A 376 3.27 2.54 -10.18
CA ALA A 376 2.92 3.95 -10.39
C ALA A 376 2.38 4.19 -11.81
N PHE A 377 3.03 3.63 -12.84
CA PHE A 377 2.63 3.70 -14.25
C PHE A 377 1.24 3.11 -14.48
N GLU A 378 1.00 1.87 -14.04
CA GLU A 378 -0.30 1.21 -14.23
C GLU A 378 -1.40 1.85 -13.38
N THR A 379 -1.08 2.38 -12.20
CA THR A 379 -2.04 3.17 -11.42
C THR A 379 -2.43 4.44 -12.18
N ALA A 380 -1.46 5.21 -12.67
CA ALA A 380 -1.72 6.43 -13.42
C ALA A 380 -2.56 6.16 -14.68
N ASN A 381 -2.25 5.08 -15.43
CA ASN A 381 -3.00 4.66 -16.62
C ASN A 381 -4.41 4.13 -16.33
N LEU A 382 -4.60 3.34 -15.28
CA LEU A 382 -5.95 2.85 -14.91
C LEU A 382 -6.80 3.99 -14.36
N TRP A 383 -6.19 4.96 -13.67
CA TRP A 383 -6.86 6.16 -13.19
C TRP A 383 -7.31 7.09 -14.33
N SER A 384 -6.43 7.33 -15.33
CA SER A 384 -6.71 8.25 -16.44
C SER A 384 -7.81 7.80 -17.40
N GLN A 385 -8.24 6.54 -17.32
CA GLN A 385 -9.43 6.04 -18.01
C GLN A 385 -10.75 6.58 -17.43
N LYS A 386 -10.71 7.26 -16.28
CA LYS A 386 -11.89 7.84 -15.62
C LYS A 386 -11.72 9.28 -15.14
N SER A 387 -10.59 9.61 -14.51
CA SER A 387 -10.32 10.94 -13.92
C SER A 387 -8.86 11.34 -14.16
N SER A 388 -8.51 12.63 -14.03
CA SER A 388 -7.16 13.07 -14.37
C SER A 388 -6.08 12.45 -13.47
N SER A 389 -4.94 12.09 -14.06
CA SER A 389 -3.79 11.58 -13.32
C SER A 389 -2.48 12.16 -13.85
N PHE A 390 -1.47 12.25 -12.98
CA PHE A 390 -0.19 12.92 -13.25
C PHE A 390 0.95 12.12 -12.58
N LEU A 391 2.01 11.79 -13.34
CA LEU A 391 3.16 10.99 -12.87
C LEU A 391 4.44 11.83 -12.71
N TYR A 392 5.08 11.86 -11.55
CA TYR A 392 6.38 12.52 -11.36
C TYR A 392 7.55 11.53 -11.15
N SER A 393 8.75 11.97 -11.53
CA SER A 393 10.04 11.41 -11.07
C SER A 393 10.71 12.47 -10.20
N PHE A 394 11.10 12.13 -8.98
CA PHE A 394 11.89 13.02 -8.12
C PHE A 394 13.36 12.71 -8.35
N ASP A 395 14.07 13.60 -9.02
CA ASP A 395 15.43 13.39 -9.54
C ASP A 395 16.51 14.17 -8.78
N HIS A 396 16.12 14.98 -7.79
CA HIS A 396 17.04 15.81 -7.01
C HIS A 396 17.70 15.04 -5.86
N GLN A 397 19.03 15.11 -5.74
CA GLN A 397 19.77 14.50 -4.63
C GLN A 397 20.20 15.57 -3.61
N SER A 398 19.56 15.59 -2.44
CA SER A 398 19.99 16.44 -1.32
C SER A 398 21.39 16.07 -0.82
N VAL A 399 22.10 17.07 -0.28
CA VAL A 399 23.34 16.88 0.47
C VAL A 399 23.01 16.85 1.98
N GLY A 400 22.79 15.65 2.50
CA GLY A 400 22.67 15.40 3.96
C GLY A 400 21.26 15.25 4.50
N HIS A 401 20.22 15.44 3.69
CA HIS A 401 18.83 15.09 4.04
C HIS A 401 18.33 13.94 3.17
N GLY A 402 17.31 13.21 3.65
CA GLY A 402 16.73 12.07 2.94
C GLY A 402 15.68 11.30 3.74
N GLY A 403 15.14 10.24 3.16
CA GLY A 403 14.04 9.44 3.72
C GLY A 403 14.38 8.75 5.05
N SER A 404 15.66 8.58 5.36
CA SER A 404 16.16 7.96 6.60
C SER A 404 15.77 8.71 7.88
N HIS A 405 15.40 9.99 7.80
CA HIS A 405 14.87 10.75 8.94
C HIS A 405 13.40 10.46 9.25
N PHE A 406 12.62 10.03 8.24
CA PHE A 406 11.20 9.71 8.38
C PHE A 406 10.94 8.21 8.49
N LEU A 407 11.72 7.40 7.76
CA LEU A 407 11.48 5.99 7.47
C LEU A 407 12.56 5.06 8.05
N ALA A 408 13.20 5.46 9.15
CA ALA A 408 14.23 4.68 9.83
C ALA A 408 13.75 3.26 10.18
N GLY A 409 14.57 2.25 9.89
CA GLY A 409 14.24 0.84 10.14
C GLY A 409 13.35 0.17 9.09
N LEU A 410 13.18 0.77 7.90
CA LEU A 410 12.74 0.05 6.69
C LEU A 410 13.95 -0.57 5.95
N PRO A 411 13.88 -1.82 5.46
CA PRO A 411 14.99 -2.46 4.74
C PRO A 411 15.46 -1.73 3.47
N ILE A 412 14.59 -0.94 2.84
CA ILE A 412 14.91 -0.14 1.64
C ILE A 412 15.55 1.23 1.95
N VAL A 413 15.68 1.59 3.23
CA VAL A 413 16.16 2.91 3.67
C VAL A 413 17.42 2.77 4.52
N SER A 414 18.55 3.26 3.98
CA SER A 414 19.85 3.28 4.67
C SER A 414 19.79 4.08 5.97
N SER A 415 20.41 3.60 7.05
CA SER A 415 20.50 4.38 8.29
C SER A 415 21.27 5.68 8.10
N ALA A 416 20.82 6.77 8.75
CA ALA A 416 21.39 8.11 8.57
C ALA A 416 22.89 8.22 8.92
N ASN A 417 23.42 7.26 9.69
CA ASN A 417 24.83 7.21 10.08
C ASN A 417 25.75 6.58 9.01
N ASN A 418 25.21 5.93 7.97
CA ASN A 418 26.03 5.28 6.93
C ASN A 418 26.44 6.26 5.82
N THR A 419 27.19 7.30 6.18
CA THR A 419 27.71 8.34 5.26
C THR A 419 28.83 7.84 4.34
N SER A 420 29.19 6.55 4.43
CA SER A 420 30.29 5.88 3.71
C SER A 420 30.15 5.89 2.19
N GLN A 421 28.92 5.99 1.67
CA GLN A 421 28.63 6.03 0.24
C GLN A 421 27.87 7.30 -0.12
N LYS A 422 28.44 8.11 -1.01
CA LYS A 422 27.78 9.31 -1.54
C LYS A 422 26.68 8.88 -2.52
N LYS A 423 25.41 9.01 -2.12
CA LYS A 423 24.26 8.80 -3.03
C LYS A 423 24.42 9.68 -4.28
N THR A 424 24.04 9.14 -5.43
CA THR A 424 24.10 9.82 -6.74
C THR A 424 22.72 10.14 -7.32
N ARG A 425 21.66 9.50 -6.81
CA ARG A 425 20.26 9.66 -7.18
C ARG A 425 19.40 9.44 -5.92
N PRO A 426 18.31 10.21 -5.72
CA PRO A 426 17.44 10.05 -4.55
C PRO A 426 16.80 8.66 -4.50
N SER A 427 16.72 8.11 -3.29
CA SER A 427 16.07 6.83 -2.98
C SER A 427 14.77 7.02 -2.20
N HIS A 428 14.14 5.91 -1.81
CA HIS A 428 12.83 5.88 -1.17
C HIS A 428 12.65 6.88 -0.02
N GLY A 429 11.73 7.83 -0.22
CA GLY A 429 11.41 8.88 0.75
C GLY A 429 12.41 10.05 0.82
N ASP A 430 13.44 10.10 -0.04
CA ASP A 430 14.32 11.28 -0.16
C ASP A 430 13.58 12.53 -0.70
N ASP A 431 12.33 12.37 -1.17
CA ASP A 431 11.41 13.46 -1.52
C ASP A 431 10.64 14.05 -0.32
N LEU A 432 10.58 13.36 0.84
CA LEU A 432 9.88 13.82 2.04
C LEU A 432 10.42 15.13 2.67
N PRO A 433 11.75 15.38 2.78
CA PRO A 433 12.28 16.65 3.27
C PRO A 433 11.85 17.87 2.42
N PHE A 434 11.42 17.62 1.18
CA PHE A 434 10.98 18.65 0.25
C PHE A 434 9.49 18.98 0.37
N LEU A 435 8.77 18.35 1.30
CA LEU A 435 7.41 18.74 1.73
C LEU A 435 7.30 19.05 3.23
N PHE A 436 8.15 18.42 4.08
CA PHE A 436 8.04 18.49 5.53
C PHE A 436 9.36 18.86 6.22
N ASP A 437 9.26 19.72 7.25
CA ASP A 437 10.27 19.83 8.29
C ASP A 437 10.35 18.51 9.08
N ILE A 438 11.57 18.08 9.43
CA ILE A 438 11.80 16.83 10.18
C ILE A 438 11.59 17.06 11.69
N PHE A 439 10.73 16.26 12.31
CA PHE A 439 10.52 16.18 13.76
C PHE A 439 10.79 14.76 14.31
N PRO A 440 11.09 14.61 15.63
CA PRO A 440 11.21 13.31 16.29
C PRO A 440 9.91 12.48 16.24
N LEU A 441 9.99 11.17 16.53
CA LEU A 441 8.84 10.24 16.51
C LEU A 441 7.71 10.68 17.47
N GLU A 442 8.07 11.20 18.64
CA GLU A 442 7.17 11.75 19.66
C GLU A 442 6.85 13.25 19.45
N GLY A 443 7.37 13.88 18.39
CA GLY A 443 7.13 15.28 18.02
C GLY A 443 7.58 16.34 19.04
N ARG A 444 8.34 15.98 20.09
CA ARG A 444 8.80 16.93 21.11
C ARG A 444 9.84 17.89 20.52
N SER A 445 9.61 19.18 20.69
CA SER A 445 10.35 20.28 20.04
C SER A 445 11.78 20.54 20.56
N GLU A 446 12.38 19.59 21.30
CA GLU A 446 13.72 19.71 21.89
C GLU A 446 14.81 19.01 21.05
N GLY A 447 14.44 18.39 19.93
CA GLY A 447 15.38 17.90 18.91
C GLY A 447 15.75 18.98 17.88
N PRO A 448 16.92 18.89 17.22
CA PRO A 448 17.27 19.83 16.15
C PRO A 448 16.30 19.67 14.95
N HIS A 449 15.51 20.69 14.68
CA HIS A 449 14.68 20.76 13.48
C HIS A 449 15.58 20.80 12.24
N LEU A 450 15.74 19.66 11.55
CA LEU A 450 16.51 19.56 10.32
C LEU A 450 15.71 20.20 9.18
N LYS A 451 15.96 21.49 8.96
CA LYS A 451 15.48 22.27 7.82
C LYS A 451 16.51 22.24 6.70
N LEU A 452 16.04 22.19 5.46
CA LEU A 452 16.89 22.38 4.28
C LEU A 452 17.54 23.77 4.34
N THR A 453 18.87 23.80 4.24
CA THR A 453 19.67 25.05 4.27
C THR A 453 20.56 25.23 3.04
N ASP A 454 20.73 24.19 2.20
CA ASP A 454 21.38 24.34 0.91
C ASP A 454 20.48 25.13 -0.07
N PRO A 455 21.01 26.11 -0.83
CA PRO A 455 20.19 26.95 -1.71
C PRO A 455 19.47 26.21 -2.84
N GLU A 456 20.03 25.12 -3.38
CA GLU A 456 19.35 24.31 -4.39
C GLU A 456 18.31 23.39 -3.74
N ASP A 457 18.58 22.85 -2.54
CA ASP A 457 17.57 22.08 -1.78
C ASP A 457 16.34 22.94 -1.43
N VAL A 458 16.55 24.16 -0.91
CA VAL A 458 15.46 25.11 -0.57
C VAL A 458 14.65 25.50 -1.81
N LYS A 459 15.33 25.71 -2.95
CA LYS A 459 14.68 25.98 -4.24
C LYS A 459 13.84 24.80 -4.74
N VAL A 460 14.28 23.56 -4.53
CA VAL A 460 13.49 22.35 -4.85
C VAL A 460 12.32 22.18 -3.89
N GLN A 461 12.46 22.54 -2.61
CA GLN A 461 11.34 22.53 -1.66
C GLN A 461 10.25 23.53 -2.07
N ASP A 462 10.59 24.75 -2.47
CA ASP A 462 9.62 25.72 -2.99
C ASP A 462 8.90 25.20 -4.24
N ILE A 463 9.65 24.63 -5.19
CA ILE A 463 9.12 24.01 -6.41
C ILE A 463 8.13 22.87 -6.09
N PHE A 464 8.49 21.94 -5.20
CA PHE A 464 7.68 20.73 -4.95
C PHE A 464 6.47 21.03 -4.06
N THR A 465 6.62 21.88 -3.05
CA THR A 465 5.48 22.36 -2.24
C THR A 465 4.50 23.19 -3.05
N GLU A 466 4.96 24.05 -3.96
CA GLU A 466 4.09 24.78 -4.89
C GLU A 466 3.32 23.81 -5.82
N LEU A 467 4.01 22.80 -6.37
CA LEU A 467 3.38 21.79 -7.23
C LEU A 467 2.24 21.06 -6.52
N VAL A 468 2.51 20.56 -5.30
CA VAL A 468 1.55 19.83 -4.47
C VAL A 468 0.42 20.75 -4.01
N ALA A 469 0.72 21.98 -3.57
CA ALA A 469 -0.31 22.93 -3.15
C ALA A 469 -1.21 23.41 -4.31
N GLN A 470 -0.68 23.65 -5.51
CA GLN A 470 -1.48 23.98 -6.69
C GLN A 470 -2.38 22.82 -7.12
N PHE A 471 -1.89 21.58 -7.03
CA PHE A 471 -2.69 20.38 -7.26
C PHE A 471 -3.85 20.27 -6.24
N ILE A 472 -3.57 20.36 -4.94
CA ILE A 472 -4.58 20.28 -3.88
C ILE A 472 -5.61 21.41 -4.00
N THR A 473 -5.16 22.63 -4.31
CA THR A 473 -6.02 23.81 -4.41
C THR A 473 -6.90 23.81 -5.66
N SER A 474 -6.40 23.31 -6.80
CA SER A 474 -7.04 23.50 -8.10
C SER A 474 -7.20 22.26 -8.98
N ARG A 475 -6.97 21.06 -8.42
CA ARG A 475 -7.15 19.73 -9.05
C ARG A 475 -6.29 19.47 -10.29
N ILE A 476 -5.40 20.39 -10.64
CA ILE A 476 -4.50 20.37 -11.80
C ILE A 476 -3.14 20.93 -11.37
N PRO A 477 -2.01 20.21 -11.61
CA PRO A 477 -0.69 20.73 -11.30
C PRO A 477 -0.30 21.84 -12.29
N LYS A 478 0.19 22.98 -11.78
CA LYS A 478 0.60 24.13 -12.61
C LYS A 478 2.12 24.21 -12.68
N LEU A 479 2.66 24.29 -13.89
CA LEU A 479 4.09 24.48 -14.12
C LEU A 479 4.41 25.99 -14.22
N PRO A 480 5.55 26.49 -13.67
CA PRO A 480 5.86 27.92 -13.60
C PRO A 480 5.75 28.68 -14.94
N ASN A 481 6.08 28.01 -16.05
CA ASN A 481 6.05 28.57 -17.40
C ASN A 481 4.66 28.53 -18.08
N LYS A 482 3.56 28.43 -17.31
CA LYS A 482 2.17 28.27 -17.79
C LYS A 482 1.95 27.09 -18.77
N ARG A 483 2.86 26.11 -18.78
CA ARG A 483 2.68 24.88 -19.57
C ARG A 483 1.57 24.05 -18.94
N VAL A 484 0.64 23.57 -19.75
CA VAL A 484 -0.31 22.54 -19.34
C VAL A 484 0.46 21.22 -19.23
N TRP A 485 0.41 20.58 -18.07
CA TRP A 485 0.75 19.18 -17.93
C TRP A 485 -0.49 18.37 -18.39
N PRO A 486 -0.41 17.56 -19.45
CA PRO A 486 -1.53 16.71 -19.85
C PRO A 486 -1.81 15.64 -18.79
N THR A 487 -3.05 15.14 -18.73
CA THR A 487 -3.33 13.91 -17.98
C THR A 487 -2.51 12.75 -18.55
N PHE A 488 -2.08 11.83 -17.70
CA PHE A 488 -1.27 10.69 -18.09
C PHE A 488 -2.01 9.80 -19.11
N SER A 489 -1.28 9.32 -20.12
CA SER A 489 -1.74 8.26 -21.02
C SER A 489 -0.63 7.23 -21.16
N ARG A 490 -0.97 5.95 -21.33
CA ARG A 490 0.04 4.90 -21.58
C ARG A 490 0.87 5.20 -22.84
N ASP A 491 0.26 5.76 -23.87
CA ASP A 491 0.91 6.02 -25.16
C ASP A 491 1.97 7.15 -25.05
N SER A 492 1.64 8.26 -24.38
CA SER A 492 2.58 9.39 -24.19
C SER A 492 3.53 9.19 -23.01
N SER A 493 3.06 8.51 -21.96
CA SER A 493 3.78 8.32 -20.69
C SER A 493 4.36 9.63 -20.12
N SER A 494 3.58 10.73 -20.22
CA SER A 494 4.00 12.09 -19.89
C SER A 494 4.21 12.29 -18.39
N TYR A 495 5.42 12.69 -18.00
CA TYR A 495 5.85 12.80 -16.60
C TYR A 495 6.63 14.09 -16.31
N LEU A 496 6.58 14.54 -15.07
CA LEU A 496 7.41 15.66 -14.60
C LEU A 496 8.67 15.13 -13.91
N SER A 497 9.84 15.42 -14.49
CA SER A 497 11.12 15.35 -13.76
C SER A 497 11.20 16.53 -12.79
N ILE A 498 11.31 16.23 -11.49
CA ILE A 498 11.40 17.22 -10.41
C ILE A 498 12.86 17.34 -9.98
N SER A 499 13.43 18.50 -10.25
CA SER A 499 14.76 18.91 -9.82
C SER A 499 14.79 20.43 -9.64
N SER A 500 15.96 21.02 -9.40
CA SER A 500 16.10 22.49 -9.38
C SER A 500 15.83 23.15 -10.75
N ILE A 501 15.65 22.36 -11.82
CA ILE A 501 15.13 22.79 -13.13
C ILE A 501 14.08 21.76 -13.60
N PRO A 502 12.80 21.89 -13.20
CA PRO A 502 11.76 20.90 -13.51
C PRO A 502 11.49 20.75 -14.99
N LYS A 503 11.39 19.51 -15.47
CA LYS A 503 11.30 19.17 -16.88
C LYS A 503 10.15 18.19 -17.17
N LEU A 504 9.02 18.73 -17.62
CA LEU A 504 7.97 17.93 -18.26
C LEU A 504 8.55 17.23 -19.49
N SER A 505 8.44 15.90 -19.52
CA SER A 505 8.98 15.01 -20.55
C SER A 505 7.95 13.92 -20.87
N ASP A 506 8.01 13.36 -22.07
CA ASP A 506 7.25 12.16 -22.45
C ASP A 506 8.11 10.89 -22.30
N ASN A 507 7.52 9.72 -22.54
CA ASN A 507 8.23 8.44 -22.62
C ASN A 507 8.90 8.01 -21.29
N PHE A 508 8.21 8.15 -20.14
CA PHE A 508 8.68 7.62 -18.85
C PHE A 508 9.06 6.14 -18.95
N ARG A 509 10.36 5.84 -18.82
CA ARG A 509 10.94 4.47 -18.85
C ARG A 509 10.34 3.60 -19.97
N TYR A 510 10.27 4.15 -21.17
CA TYR A 510 9.38 3.69 -22.23
C TYR A 510 9.59 2.23 -22.67
N CYS A 511 10.83 1.77 -22.81
CA CYS A 511 11.10 0.39 -23.23
C CYS A 511 10.96 -0.59 -22.06
N GLU A 512 11.26 -0.13 -20.84
CA GLU A 512 11.17 -0.89 -19.59
C GLU A 512 9.70 -1.13 -19.23
N MET A 513 8.89 -0.07 -19.15
CA MET A 513 7.44 -0.15 -18.90
C MET A 513 6.72 -0.92 -20.00
N ALA A 514 7.19 -0.82 -21.25
CA ALA A 514 6.68 -1.64 -22.35
C ALA A 514 7.01 -3.13 -22.19
N LEU A 515 8.21 -3.48 -21.69
CA LEU A 515 8.59 -4.88 -21.50
C LEU A 515 7.93 -5.51 -20.27
N TRP A 516 7.75 -4.74 -19.19
CA TRP A 516 7.00 -5.17 -18.00
C TRP A 516 5.51 -5.36 -18.29
N ASN A 517 4.86 -4.40 -18.96
CA ASN A 517 3.41 -4.46 -19.25
C ASN A 517 3.05 -5.18 -20.56
N GLY A 518 4.04 -5.69 -21.31
CA GLY A 518 3.80 -6.41 -22.57
C GLY A 518 3.29 -5.53 -23.72
N LEU A 519 3.66 -4.24 -23.76
CA LEU A 519 3.22 -3.27 -24.75
C LEU A 519 4.00 -3.47 -26.07
N VAL A 520 3.61 -4.49 -26.83
CA VAL A 520 4.40 -4.96 -27.99
C VAL A 520 4.60 -3.87 -29.06
N SER A 521 3.62 -2.98 -29.26
CA SER A 521 3.74 -1.82 -30.16
C SER A 521 4.87 -0.86 -29.76
N HIS A 522 5.09 -0.64 -28.47
CA HIS A 522 6.18 0.20 -27.96
C HIS A 522 7.53 -0.51 -28.11
N LEU A 523 7.57 -1.83 -27.85
CA LEU A 523 8.76 -2.65 -28.09
C LEU A 523 9.17 -2.70 -29.57
N GLN A 524 8.21 -2.53 -30.50
CA GLN A 524 8.44 -2.44 -31.95
C GLN A 524 8.83 -1.03 -32.44
N SER A 525 8.83 -0.01 -31.58
CA SER A 525 9.33 1.32 -31.93
C SER A 525 10.82 1.28 -32.28
N SER A 526 11.28 2.22 -33.11
CA SER A 526 12.72 2.39 -33.40
C SER A 526 13.56 2.71 -32.16
N THR A 527 12.93 3.23 -31.09
CA THR A 527 13.55 3.47 -29.78
C THR A 527 13.93 2.17 -29.07
N CYS A 528 13.07 1.13 -29.14
CA CYS A 528 13.30 -0.14 -28.45
C CYS A 528 13.83 -1.26 -29.38
N SER A 529 13.63 -1.16 -30.70
CA SER A 529 14.09 -2.19 -31.65
C SER A 529 15.61 -2.25 -31.80
N ALA A 530 16.33 -1.18 -31.44
CA ALA A 530 17.79 -1.13 -31.44
C ALA A 530 18.44 -2.01 -30.34
N ILE A 531 17.63 -2.62 -29.46
CA ILE A 531 18.07 -3.21 -28.20
C ILE A 531 18.14 -4.73 -28.33
N LYS A 532 19.36 -5.27 -28.20
CA LYS A 532 19.67 -6.67 -28.53
C LYS A 532 18.86 -7.66 -27.69
N GLY A 533 18.05 -8.48 -28.38
CA GLY A 533 17.19 -9.50 -27.75
C GLY A 533 15.74 -9.06 -27.57
N VAL A 534 15.40 -7.77 -27.71
CA VAL A 534 14.00 -7.32 -27.69
C VAL A 534 13.22 -7.94 -28.87
N GLU A 535 13.82 -8.10 -30.05
CA GLU A 535 13.21 -8.81 -31.19
C GLU A 535 12.88 -10.28 -30.89
N GLN A 536 13.76 -10.98 -30.15
CA GLN A 536 13.52 -12.37 -29.74
C GLN A 536 12.39 -12.45 -28.71
N LEU A 537 12.31 -11.47 -27.81
CA LEU A 537 11.20 -11.34 -26.87
C LEU A 537 9.89 -10.95 -27.56
N GLN A 538 9.90 -10.06 -28.56
CA GLN A 538 8.71 -9.78 -29.39
C GLN A 538 8.18 -11.08 -29.99
N ALA A 539 9.03 -11.90 -30.63
CA ALA A 539 8.61 -13.16 -31.24
C ALA A 539 7.98 -14.14 -30.22
N GLN A 540 8.54 -14.24 -29.01
CA GLN A 540 7.97 -15.07 -27.94
C GLN A 540 6.71 -14.46 -27.30
N LEU A 541 6.65 -13.15 -27.13
CA LEU A 541 5.48 -12.41 -26.64
C LEU A 541 4.33 -12.55 -27.63
N PHE A 542 4.54 -12.39 -28.93
CA PHE A 542 3.53 -12.66 -29.96
C PHE A 542 3.03 -14.11 -29.92
N GLY A 543 3.93 -15.10 -29.77
CA GLY A 543 3.53 -16.49 -29.60
C GLY A 543 2.67 -16.71 -28.34
N THR A 544 3.07 -16.12 -27.22
CA THR A 544 2.37 -16.24 -25.92
C THR A 544 1.02 -15.51 -25.95
N VAL A 545 0.96 -14.29 -26.48
CA VAL A 545 -0.25 -13.48 -26.60
C VAL A 545 -1.25 -14.12 -27.54
N ASN A 546 -0.83 -14.73 -28.66
CA ASN A 546 -1.74 -15.49 -29.51
C ASN A 546 -2.30 -16.73 -28.80
N ASN A 547 -1.48 -17.46 -28.04
CA ASN A 547 -1.94 -18.62 -27.27
C ASN A 547 -2.88 -18.24 -26.11
N VAL A 548 -2.60 -17.15 -25.39
CA VAL A 548 -3.45 -16.63 -24.31
C VAL A 548 -4.74 -16.01 -24.87
N ALA A 549 -4.66 -15.30 -26.00
CA ALA A 549 -5.82 -14.78 -26.70
C ALA A 549 -6.75 -15.93 -27.13
N ASN A 550 -6.23 -17.01 -27.72
CA ASN A 550 -7.04 -18.19 -28.03
C ASN A 550 -7.66 -18.81 -26.76
N THR A 551 -6.89 -18.91 -25.67
CA THR A 551 -7.34 -19.47 -24.38
C THR A 551 -8.43 -18.62 -23.70
N ILE A 552 -8.50 -17.31 -23.96
CA ILE A 552 -9.54 -16.40 -23.44
C ILE A 552 -10.72 -16.26 -24.41
N VAL A 553 -10.46 -16.29 -25.72
CA VAL A 553 -11.47 -16.12 -26.77
C VAL A 553 -12.33 -17.37 -26.96
N ASP A 554 -11.79 -18.58 -26.81
CA ASP A 554 -12.58 -19.81 -27.00
C ASP A 554 -13.65 -20.04 -25.91
N PRO A 555 -13.42 -19.76 -24.61
CA PRO A 555 -14.51 -19.69 -23.62
C PRO A 555 -15.58 -18.65 -23.97
N ILE A 556 -15.20 -17.47 -24.45
CA ILE A 556 -16.14 -16.39 -24.80
C ILE A 556 -16.95 -16.75 -26.06
N LYS A 557 -16.33 -17.35 -27.07
CA LYS A 557 -17.03 -17.91 -28.24
C LYS A 557 -18.00 -19.02 -27.84
N ASN A 558 -17.59 -19.94 -26.96
CA ASN A 558 -18.48 -21.00 -26.50
C ASN A 558 -19.66 -20.48 -25.67
N LEU A 559 -19.48 -19.41 -24.88
CA LEU A 559 -20.59 -18.69 -24.26
C LEU A 559 -21.54 -18.09 -25.31
N SER A 560 -21.02 -17.47 -26.38
CA SER A 560 -21.88 -16.96 -27.48
C SER A 560 -22.67 -18.07 -28.18
N ASN A 561 -22.11 -19.27 -28.31
CA ASN A 561 -22.78 -20.43 -28.89
C ASN A 561 -23.91 -20.98 -28.00
N VAL A 562 -23.86 -20.77 -26.68
CA VAL A 562 -24.92 -21.18 -25.74
C VAL A 562 -26.08 -20.16 -25.69
N VAL A 563 -25.83 -18.88 -25.97
CA VAL A 563 -26.85 -17.82 -25.95
C VAL A 563 -27.68 -17.76 -27.25
N ASN A 564 -27.08 -18.10 -28.39
CA ASN A 564 -27.71 -17.94 -29.71
C ASN A 564 -28.95 -18.82 -30.05
N PRO A 565 -29.30 -19.93 -29.38
CA PRO A 565 -30.53 -20.69 -29.71
C PRO A 565 -31.84 -19.95 -29.44
N LEU A 566 -31.85 -18.91 -28.59
CA LEU A 566 -33.08 -18.30 -28.05
C LEU A 566 -33.69 -17.17 -28.91
N GLN A 567 -33.18 -16.89 -30.11
CA GLN A 567 -33.70 -15.82 -30.98
C GLN A 567 -34.57 -16.27 -32.17
N ASN A 568 -34.75 -17.59 -32.38
CA ASN A 568 -35.49 -18.12 -33.55
C ASN A 568 -36.81 -18.84 -33.18
N ILE A 569 -37.72 -18.13 -32.50
CA ILE A 569 -39.16 -18.49 -32.50
C ILE A 569 -39.99 -17.22 -32.74
N SER A 570 -40.28 -16.93 -34.01
CA SER A 570 -41.02 -15.72 -34.41
C SER A 570 -41.91 -15.91 -35.65
N THR A 571 -42.78 -16.92 -35.66
CA THR A 571 -44.14 -16.83 -36.27
C THR A 571 -44.97 -18.10 -35.99
N LEU A 572 -46.08 -17.98 -35.26
CA LEU A 572 -47.42 -18.41 -35.74
C LEU A 572 -48.57 -17.91 -34.83
N VAL A 573 -49.40 -17.03 -35.38
CA VAL A 573 -50.88 -16.96 -35.28
C VAL A 573 -51.57 -17.32 -33.93
N LEU A 574 -52.17 -16.29 -33.29
CA LEU A 574 -53.32 -16.38 -32.37
C LEU A 574 -54.58 -16.87 -33.13
N PRO A 575 -55.56 -17.60 -32.52
CA PRO A 575 -56.13 -17.28 -31.20
C PRO A 575 -56.56 -18.46 -30.31
N GLY A 576 -56.89 -18.17 -29.04
CA GLY A 576 -57.56 -19.12 -28.14
C GLY A 576 -57.75 -18.56 -26.73
N SER A 577 -59.00 -18.53 -26.24
CA SER A 577 -59.37 -18.07 -24.89
C SER A 577 -59.50 -19.24 -23.89
N VAL A 578 -59.81 -18.91 -22.62
CA VAL A 578 -60.36 -19.77 -21.53
C VAL A 578 -59.41 -20.14 -20.36
N THR A 579 -59.47 -19.28 -19.33
CA THR A 579 -59.51 -19.51 -17.87
C THR A 579 -58.78 -20.67 -17.15
N ASN A 580 -58.16 -20.28 -16.02
CA ASN A 580 -58.26 -20.87 -14.66
C ASN A 580 -57.32 -21.99 -14.16
N GLN A 581 -57.09 -21.86 -12.83
CA GLN A 581 -56.72 -22.87 -11.82
C GLN A 581 -55.31 -23.52 -11.81
N SER A 582 -54.55 -23.11 -10.79
CA SER A 582 -54.04 -23.95 -9.68
C SER A 582 -53.77 -25.44 -9.93
N LEU A 583 -52.57 -25.92 -9.55
CA LEU A 583 -52.40 -26.99 -8.54
C LEU A 583 -50.93 -27.20 -8.09
N VAL A 584 -50.80 -27.63 -6.84
CA VAL A 584 -49.63 -28.13 -6.10
C VAL A 584 -50.04 -29.57 -5.69
N PRO A 585 -49.20 -30.65 -5.75
CA PRO A 585 -48.07 -30.80 -4.82
C PRO A 585 -46.92 -31.79 -5.21
N THR A 586 -46.10 -32.13 -4.19
CA THR A 586 -45.40 -33.41 -3.88
C THR A 586 -44.00 -33.75 -4.45
N ASN A 587 -43.08 -34.00 -3.51
CA ASN A 587 -41.90 -34.87 -3.66
C ASN A 587 -42.31 -36.36 -3.73
N PRO A 588 -41.36 -37.26 -4.05
CA PRO A 588 -41.03 -38.29 -3.06
C PRO A 588 -39.53 -38.48 -2.79
N VAL A 589 -39.21 -39.18 -1.70
CA VAL A 589 -37.86 -39.58 -1.27
C VAL A 589 -37.56 -41.00 -1.79
N ALA A 590 -36.29 -41.28 -2.14
CA ALA A 590 -35.79 -42.64 -2.28
C ALA A 590 -34.32 -42.76 -1.83
N THR A 591 -34.00 -43.85 -1.15
CA THR A 591 -32.65 -44.21 -0.64
C THR A 591 -32.06 -45.38 -1.42
N HIS A 592 -30.74 -45.47 -1.57
CA HIS A 592 -30.04 -46.78 -1.57
C HIS A 592 -28.54 -46.63 -1.22
N ASN A 593 -27.83 -47.75 -1.08
CA ASN A 593 -26.57 -47.89 -0.32
C ASN A 593 -25.59 -48.89 -1.00
N SER A 594 -24.32 -48.93 -0.57
CA SER A 594 -23.22 -49.85 -0.97
C SER A 594 -22.64 -49.66 -2.39
N SER A 595 -21.45 -50.16 -2.82
CA SER A 595 -20.12 -50.50 -2.21
C SER A 595 -19.19 -51.03 -3.36
N VAL A 596 -17.87 -51.28 -3.32
CA VAL A 596 -16.74 -51.28 -2.34
C VAL A 596 -15.48 -50.78 -3.11
N GLY A 597 -14.42 -50.27 -2.47
CA GLY A 597 -13.10 -50.11 -3.13
C GLY A 597 -11.94 -49.59 -2.28
N SER A 598 -11.02 -50.47 -1.85
CA SER A 598 -9.89 -50.15 -0.95
C SER A 598 -8.51 -50.39 -1.56
N ILE A 599 -7.56 -49.48 -1.35
CA ILE A 599 -6.12 -49.79 -1.38
C ILE A 599 -5.45 -49.13 -0.15
N GLN A 600 -4.59 -49.89 0.52
CA GLN A 600 -3.85 -49.49 1.72
C GLN A 600 -2.39 -49.96 1.59
N ARG A 601 -1.42 -49.13 1.96
CA ARG A 601 -0.06 -49.57 2.32
C ARG A 601 0.50 -48.73 3.46
N ASN A 602 0.95 -49.41 4.51
CA ASN A 602 1.72 -48.82 5.61
C ASN A 602 3.21 -48.81 5.25
N LEU A 603 3.99 -47.98 5.94
CA LEU A 603 5.33 -48.34 6.42
C LEU A 603 5.58 -47.60 7.74
N THR A 604 6.37 -48.20 8.63
CA THR A 604 6.46 -47.85 10.07
C THR A 604 7.87 -48.06 10.61
N SER A 605 8.10 -47.60 11.85
CA SER A 605 9.30 -47.79 12.72
C SER A 605 10.50 -46.87 12.43
N VAL A 606 11.40 -46.54 13.38
CA VAL A 606 11.37 -46.20 14.84
C VAL A 606 12.82 -46.26 15.37
N ILE A 607 13.20 -45.36 16.29
CA ILE A 607 14.28 -45.42 17.33
C ILE A 607 14.42 -43.95 17.85
N ALA A 608 14.01 -43.60 19.08
CA ALA A 608 14.69 -43.75 20.38
C ALA A 608 15.98 -42.89 20.50
N SER A 609 16.31 -42.20 21.61
CA SER A 609 15.72 -42.14 22.98
C SER A 609 16.10 -40.81 23.70
N PRO A 610 15.63 -40.52 24.94
CA PRO A 610 15.61 -39.16 25.51
C PRO A 610 16.76 -38.78 26.45
N VAL A 611 16.86 -37.47 26.75
CA VAL A 611 17.52 -36.90 27.93
C VAL A 611 16.52 -35.98 28.63
N GLY A 612 16.45 -36.01 29.96
CA GLY A 612 15.55 -35.16 30.76
C GLY A 612 16.26 -34.49 31.93
N VAL A 613 15.88 -33.24 32.25
CA VAL A 613 16.44 -32.48 33.39
C VAL A 613 15.32 -31.82 34.21
N LEU A 614 15.23 -32.30 35.45
CA LEU A 614 14.72 -31.71 36.69
C LEU A 614 14.00 -30.33 36.67
N LEU A 615 12.78 -30.33 37.22
CA LEU A 615 12.09 -29.16 37.78
C LEU A 615 12.51 -28.89 39.24
N PRO A 616 12.49 -27.63 39.69
CA PRO A 616 12.20 -27.26 41.07
C PRO A 616 10.80 -26.63 41.23
N LYS A 617 10.09 -26.92 42.33
CA LYS A 617 8.81 -26.27 42.69
C LYS A 617 9.06 -24.96 43.44
N GLY A 618 8.29 -23.90 43.14
CA GLY A 618 8.65 -22.51 43.47
C GLY A 618 7.58 -21.60 44.12
N ASN A 619 6.60 -22.16 44.83
CA ASN A 619 5.66 -21.44 45.73
C ASN A 619 4.58 -20.52 45.09
N THR A 620 3.61 -20.06 45.90
CA THR A 620 2.32 -19.49 45.48
C THR A 620 2.14 -18.00 45.78
N SER A 621 1.38 -17.30 44.92
CA SER A 621 0.55 -16.15 45.31
C SER A 621 -0.65 -16.01 44.37
N LYS A 622 -1.77 -15.45 44.87
CA LYS A 622 -2.99 -15.17 44.07
C LYS A 622 -3.18 -13.64 43.97
N PRO A 623 -3.51 -13.10 42.78
CA PRO A 623 -4.22 -11.82 42.66
C PRO A 623 -5.73 -12.01 42.87
N VAL A 624 -6.45 -10.91 43.08
CA VAL A 624 -7.91 -10.87 43.31
C VAL A 624 -8.63 -10.34 42.06
N LEU A 625 -9.80 -10.91 41.75
CA LEU A 625 -10.67 -10.44 40.66
C LEU A 625 -11.32 -9.08 41.00
N PRO A 626 -11.22 -8.05 40.13
CA PRO A 626 -12.06 -6.87 40.22
C PRO A 626 -13.50 -7.18 39.75
N ILE A 627 -14.47 -6.46 40.31
CA ILE A 627 -15.91 -6.70 40.11
C ILE A 627 -16.43 -5.87 38.94
N ALA A 628 -17.24 -6.47 38.06
CA ALA A 628 -17.88 -5.77 36.94
C ALA A 628 -19.11 -4.94 37.40
N PRO A 629 -19.27 -3.68 36.96
CA PRO A 629 -20.46 -2.88 37.21
C PRO A 629 -21.66 -3.32 36.34
N PRO A 630 -22.91 -3.06 36.77
CA PRO A 630 -24.11 -3.58 36.11
C PRO A 630 -24.49 -2.82 34.83
N ARG A 631 -25.07 -3.55 33.86
CA ARG A 631 -25.72 -2.96 32.69
C ARG A 631 -27.13 -2.46 33.01
N PHE A 632 -27.44 -1.22 32.67
CA PHE A 632 -28.82 -0.71 32.57
C PHE A 632 -29.23 -0.53 31.10
N PRO A 633 -30.49 -0.79 30.72
CA PRO A 633 -30.96 -0.67 29.34
C PRO A 633 -31.24 0.79 28.96
N TRP A 634 -30.76 1.21 27.79
CA TRP A 634 -31.05 2.54 27.23
C TRP A 634 -32.46 2.59 26.60
N THR A 635 -33.29 3.51 27.08
CA THR A 635 -34.54 3.91 26.41
C THR A 635 -34.31 5.14 25.52
N SER A 636 -34.86 5.12 24.30
CA SER A 636 -34.62 6.16 23.28
C SER A 636 -35.35 7.49 23.58
N PRO A 637 -34.64 8.65 23.56
CA PRO A 637 -35.25 9.97 23.51
C PRO A 637 -35.80 10.31 22.12
N ARG A 638 -36.84 11.15 22.07
CA ARG A 638 -37.56 11.51 20.83
C ARG A 638 -36.90 12.69 20.10
N LYS A 639 -37.22 12.84 18.80
CA LYS A 639 -36.95 14.06 18.03
C LYS A 639 -37.61 15.28 18.72
N PRO A 640 -36.94 16.44 18.80
CA PRO A 640 -37.63 17.72 18.97
C PRO A 640 -38.24 18.17 17.63
N SER A 641 -39.50 18.55 17.64
CA SER A 641 -40.12 19.35 16.57
C SER A 641 -39.76 20.83 16.77
N GLY A 642 -39.59 21.58 15.68
CA GLY A 642 -39.24 23.01 15.77
C GLY A 642 -40.34 23.88 16.38
N GLY A 643 -39.92 25.00 16.97
CA GLY A 643 -40.78 26.08 17.46
C GLY A 643 -40.05 27.42 17.33
N LEU A 644 -40.76 28.47 16.94
CA LEU A 644 -40.25 29.82 16.74
C LEU A 644 -40.63 30.73 17.92
N LEU A 645 -39.99 31.92 17.99
CA LEU A 645 -40.21 33.01 18.97
C LEU A 645 -39.66 32.72 20.38
N GLY A 646 -39.08 33.68 21.12
CA GLY A 646 -38.61 35.02 20.73
C GLY A 646 -38.81 36.09 21.82
N GLY A 647 -37.80 36.93 22.05
CA GLY A 647 -37.92 38.21 22.77
C GLY A 647 -37.12 38.33 24.07
N ILE A 648 -36.40 39.46 24.18
CA ILE A 648 -35.61 39.99 25.31
C ILE A 648 -34.35 39.17 25.64
#